data_AF-A0A8S9S0R6-F1
#
_entry.id   AF-A0A8S9S0R6-F1
#
_cell.length_a   1.000
_cell.length_b   1.000
_cell.length_c   1.000
_cell.angle_alpha   90.00
_cell.angle_beta   90.00
_cell.angle_gamma   90.00
#
_symmetry.space_group_name_H-M   'P 1'
#
loop_
_entity.id
_entity.type
_entity.pdbx_description
1 polymer ?
#
loop_
_entity_poly.entity_id
_entity_poly.type
_entity_poly.pdbx_seq_one_letter_code
_entity_poly.pdbx_strand_id
1 'polypeptide(L)'
;LASLESQYNSNGFLHQITASADFSRKKQGRMAASGPKSSSPRGLGRRTTVGSAQKKTPKKNGEKDSNATSTVTNEVLEISKLPGAKADVEKQSSVVFGERNVLDRSETEVDALLELKLKAERENLRRKEIEALAEETLARDVKNGMDKVEFENFLLEEKWREQEKLAKEEAERERQEEEKRRIEARKAAIEADREQAKAETQKRREMLHQALEKAVVSARNVWYIEPKNFKGEDKVKLYYNKRSGPLANAKEIWIHGGFNSWVDGLSIVEKLVDAELKDDSKNGDWWFAEVIVPVRALVIDWVFADGPPEGAFLYDNNSRKDFHALVPLTTPEEAYWSEEEDRMFRKLQEERRLKEEAMRVKMEKTARLKAETKERTLKMFLLSQKDVVYTEPLEIQAGSPVTVLYNPSNTVLNGKPEVWFRGSFNRWTHRLGPLPQKMEAADDGSSHLKTSAKVPLDAYMMDFVFSEKEDGGMFDNKDGLDYHLPVVGGIAKEPPLHIVHIAVEMAPIAKVGGLGDVVTSLSRAVQELSHNVDIIFPKYDCIKYNFVKDLQFNRSYHWGGTEIKVWHGKVEGVSVYFLDPQNGLFQRGCVYGCADDAGRFGFFCHAALEFLLQGGFHPDILHCHDWSSAPVSWLFKDHYTHYGLIKTRVVFTIHNLEFGAGAIGKAMTFADKATTVSRTYAKEVAGNSVISPHLYKFHGIVNGIDPDIWDPYNDNFIPVPYTSENVLEGKRAAKEELQKRLGLKSADLPLVGIITRLTHQKGIHLIKHAIRRTLERNGQVLTQPLKGLVMNFFTIFTSFSSKQVVLLGSAPDPRIQNDFVNLANQLHSTHGDRARLVLTYDEPLSHLIYAGADFILVPSIFEPCGLTQLIAMRYGSVPVVRKTGGLYDTVFDVDHDKERAQAQVLEPNGFSFDGADAPGVDYALNRAISAWYDGREWFNSLCKTLMEQDWSWNRPALEYIELYHSARK
;
A
#
# COMPACT_ATOMS: atom_id res chain seq x y z
N LEU A 1 51.01 -1.06 30.62
CA LEU A 1 51.07 -1.17 32.09
C LEU A 1 49.71 -0.71 32.64
N ALA A 2 48.64 -1.50 32.72
CA ALA A 2 48.43 -2.95 32.90
C ALA A 2 47.74 -3.22 34.25
N SER A 3 46.41 -3.12 34.27
CA SER A 3 45.50 -3.81 35.21
C SER A 3 44.03 -3.55 34.80
N LEU A 4 43.14 -4.42 35.27
CA LEU A 4 41.67 -4.28 35.25
C LEU A 4 40.94 -4.35 33.89
N GLU A 5 40.97 -5.54 33.29
CA GLU A 5 39.74 -6.10 32.68
C GLU A 5 38.94 -6.83 33.78
N SER A 6 37.61 -6.69 33.82
CA SER A 6 36.67 -7.82 33.98
C SER A 6 35.20 -7.36 33.93
N GLN A 7 34.32 -8.32 33.60
CA GLN A 7 32.85 -8.29 33.59
C GLN A 7 32.14 -7.63 32.39
N TYR A 8 30.97 -8.22 32.08
CA TYR A 8 30.02 -7.94 30.99
C TYR A 8 30.51 -8.18 29.56
N ASN A 9 30.27 -9.41 29.11
CA ASN A 9 30.20 -9.81 27.71
C ASN A 9 28.77 -10.34 27.40
N SER A 10 28.45 -10.55 26.13
CA SER A 10 27.18 -11.06 25.57
C SER A 10 25.99 -10.07 25.45
N ASN A 11 25.97 -9.33 24.34
CA ASN A 11 24.81 -9.31 23.44
C ASN A 11 25.26 -8.91 22.02
N GLY A 12 24.63 -9.49 20.99
CA GLY A 12 25.09 -9.37 19.60
C GLY A 12 24.78 -8.01 18.97
N PHE A 13 25.80 -7.33 18.44
CA PHE A 13 25.63 -6.09 17.69
C PHE A 13 25.33 -6.34 16.22
N LEU A 14 24.15 -5.93 15.76
CA LEU A 14 23.86 -5.70 14.34
C LEU A 14 24.44 -4.33 13.96
N HIS A 15 25.17 -4.23 12.83
CA HIS A 15 25.81 -2.98 12.43
C HIS A 15 24.79 -1.89 12.05
N GLN A 16 24.61 -0.91 12.94
CA GLN A 16 23.99 0.37 12.60
C GLN A 16 25.04 1.31 12.01
N ILE A 17 24.77 1.87 10.82
CA ILE A 17 25.60 2.91 10.20
C ILE A 17 25.03 4.28 10.58
N THR A 18 25.70 4.98 11.50
CA THR A 18 25.34 6.33 11.93
C THR A 18 25.94 7.39 11.01
N ALA A 19 25.11 8.13 10.28
CA ALA A 19 25.54 9.30 9.53
C ALA A 19 25.69 10.52 10.47
N SER A 20 26.94 10.89 10.80
CA SER A 20 27.25 12.17 11.48
C SER A 20 27.46 13.29 10.46
N ALA A 21 27.08 14.52 10.82
CA ALA A 21 27.24 15.71 9.99
C ALA A 21 27.85 16.88 10.79
N ASP A 22 29.14 16.77 11.12
CA ASP A 22 29.90 17.82 11.81
C ASP A 22 30.14 19.06 10.93
N PHE A 23 29.53 20.20 11.29
CA PHE A 23 29.74 21.48 10.60
C PHE A 23 30.68 22.42 11.38
N SER A 24 31.98 22.33 11.08
CA SER A 24 33.00 23.20 11.68
C SER A 24 33.05 24.61 11.06
N ARG A 25 32.55 25.59 11.82
CA ARG A 25 33.10 26.96 12.02
C ARG A 25 33.55 27.77 10.77
N LYS A 26 32.87 28.90 10.54
CA LYS A 26 33.55 30.19 10.24
C LYS A 26 32.86 31.35 10.97
N LYS A 27 33.62 32.41 11.27
CA LYS A 27 33.26 33.43 12.29
C LYS A 27 32.57 34.68 11.72
N GLN A 28 31.92 35.41 12.63
CA GLN A 28 31.02 36.54 12.42
C GLN A 28 31.69 37.86 11.97
N GLY A 29 30.90 38.67 11.24
CA GLY A 29 30.74 40.13 11.40
C GLY A 29 29.32 40.48 10.88
N ARG A 30 28.41 41.21 11.55
CA ARG A 30 28.47 42.57 12.15
C ARG A 30 29.10 43.60 11.19
N MET A 31 28.49 44.75 10.87
CA MET A 31 27.23 45.38 11.32
C MET A 31 26.85 46.49 10.28
N ALA A 32 25.65 47.09 10.21
CA ALA A 32 24.41 47.03 11.01
C ALA A 32 23.16 47.17 10.07
N ALA A 33 22.10 47.90 10.47
CA ALA A 33 20.93 48.22 9.64
C ALA A 33 20.44 49.68 9.85
N SER A 34 20.03 50.38 8.77
CA SER A 34 19.02 51.46 8.79
C SER A 34 18.75 52.08 7.41
N GLY A 35 17.49 52.45 7.15
CA GLY A 35 17.13 53.71 6.50
C GLY A 35 17.08 53.77 4.96
N PRO A 36 16.01 54.37 4.36
CA PRO A 36 15.89 54.55 2.91
C PRO A 36 16.14 55.99 2.44
N LYS A 37 16.47 56.17 1.15
CA LYS A 37 15.80 57.17 0.29
C LYS A 37 16.09 56.98 -1.21
N SER A 38 15.13 57.43 -1.99
CA SER A 38 15.10 57.53 -3.45
C SER A 38 16.18 58.44 -4.05
N SER A 39 16.74 58.07 -5.21
CA SER A 39 16.51 58.80 -6.48
C SER A 39 17.30 58.22 -7.67
N SER A 40 16.76 58.43 -8.87
CA SER A 40 17.35 58.11 -10.19
C SER A 40 17.67 59.44 -10.92
N PRO A 41 18.19 59.46 -12.18
CA PRO A 41 18.95 58.47 -12.95
C PRO A 41 20.22 59.12 -13.62
N ARG A 42 20.69 58.56 -14.76
CA ARG A 42 21.78 59.04 -15.66
C ARG A 42 23.21 58.78 -15.14
N GLY A 43 24.24 58.64 -15.97
CA GLY A 43 24.25 58.48 -17.44
C GLY A 43 25.63 58.72 -18.10
N LEU A 44 26.09 57.75 -18.91
CA LEU A 44 27.10 57.85 -20.00
C LEU A 44 28.24 58.91 -19.95
N GLY A 45 29.47 58.44 -19.74
CA GLY A 45 30.39 58.25 -20.88
C GLY A 45 31.73 59.02 -20.96
N ARG A 46 32.79 58.25 -21.34
CA ARG A 46 34.10 58.69 -21.92
C ARG A 46 35.06 59.44 -20.96
N ARG A 47 36.39 59.52 -21.20
CA ARG A 47 37.23 59.18 -22.38
C ARG A 47 38.71 58.85 -22.01
N THR A 48 39.48 58.46 -23.05
CA THR A 48 40.96 58.57 -23.25
C THR A 48 41.89 57.54 -22.57
N THR A 49 43.03 57.10 -23.15
CA THR A 49 43.79 57.53 -24.36
C THR A 49 44.56 56.38 -25.08
N VAL A 50 45.05 56.67 -26.30
CA VAL A 50 46.17 56.08 -27.12
C VAL A 50 47.23 55.21 -26.38
N GLY A 51 47.88 54.17 -26.94
CA GLY A 51 47.84 53.53 -28.29
C GLY A 51 49.17 52.84 -28.69
N SER A 52 49.29 52.33 -29.94
CA SER A 52 50.48 51.69 -30.60
C SER A 52 50.90 50.27 -30.12
N ALA A 53 51.69 49.45 -30.84
CA ALA A 53 51.81 49.16 -32.29
C ALA A 53 52.72 47.92 -32.58
N GLN A 54 52.47 47.21 -33.71
CA GLN A 54 53.34 46.15 -34.33
C GLN A 54 53.51 44.82 -33.53
N LYS A 55 53.86 43.66 -34.13
CA LYS A 55 54.40 43.33 -35.48
C LYS A 55 53.88 41.95 -35.97
N LYS A 56 53.78 41.73 -37.29
CA LYS A 56 53.44 40.44 -37.97
C LYS A 56 54.72 39.70 -38.43
N THR A 57 54.66 38.46 -38.96
CA THR A 57 54.64 38.10 -40.41
C THR A 57 55.07 36.58 -40.60
N PRO A 58 55.03 35.91 -41.79
CA PRO A 58 53.92 34.96 -42.12
C PRO A 58 54.35 33.72 -43.01
N LYS A 59 53.43 33.23 -43.88
CA LYS A 59 53.58 32.32 -45.07
C LYS A 59 53.32 30.80 -44.82
N LYS A 60 52.81 29.99 -45.78
CA LYS A 60 52.39 30.25 -47.20
C LYS A 60 51.31 29.26 -47.73
N ASN A 61 50.72 29.63 -48.87
CA ASN A 61 49.70 29.06 -49.77
C ASN A 61 49.76 27.57 -50.21
N GLY A 62 48.64 27.08 -50.77
CA GLY A 62 48.46 25.92 -51.69
C GLY A 62 47.14 25.19 -51.42
N GLU A 63 46.12 25.01 -52.29
CA GLU A 63 46.03 24.53 -53.69
C GLU A 63 46.54 23.07 -53.87
N LYS A 64 45.84 22.13 -54.52
CA LYS A 64 44.56 22.17 -55.30
C LYS A 64 44.00 20.76 -55.63
N ASP A 65 42.75 20.71 -56.12
CA ASP A 65 42.19 19.76 -57.14
C ASP A 65 42.19 18.21 -56.87
N SER A 66 41.27 17.39 -57.41
CA SER A 66 39.95 17.60 -58.05
C SER A 66 39.18 16.27 -58.24
N ASN A 67 37.87 16.35 -58.59
CA ASN A 67 37.01 15.35 -59.26
C ASN A 67 36.64 14.04 -58.50
N ALA A 68 35.40 13.49 -58.50
CA ALA A 68 34.29 13.37 -59.48
C ALA A 68 34.46 12.12 -60.41
N THR A 69 33.49 11.19 -60.60
CA THR A 69 32.11 11.00 -60.07
C THR A 69 31.66 9.52 -60.18
N SER A 70 30.52 9.18 -59.55
CA SER A 70 29.45 8.24 -60.02
C SER A 70 29.59 6.70 -60.01
N THR A 71 28.52 6.08 -59.47
CA THR A 71 27.81 4.83 -59.86
C THR A 71 28.38 3.41 -59.66
N VAL A 72 27.84 2.74 -58.62
CA VAL A 72 26.99 1.53 -58.68
C VAL A 72 27.42 0.33 -59.56
N THR A 73 27.76 -0.80 -58.94
CA THR A 73 27.01 -2.08 -59.07
C THR A 73 27.40 -3.11 -57.97
N ASN A 74 26.63 -4.20 -57.88
CA ASN A 74 26.67 -5.24 -56.83
C ASN A 74 27.82 -6.27 -57.01
N GLU A 75 27.81 -7.27 -56.10
CA GLU A 75 28.33 -8.64 -56.28
C GLU A 75 29.86 -8.87 -56.16
N VAL A 76 30.37 -10.02 -55.70
CA VAL A 76 29.90 -11.01 -54.68
C VAL A 76 31.08 -11.97 -54.36
N LEU A 77 30.88 -12.98 -53.51
CA LEU A 77 31.66 -14.22 -53.38
C LEU A 77 33.04 -14.23 -52.64
N GLU A 78 33.03 -15.09 -51.61
CA GLU A 78 34.03 -16.11 -51.25
C GLU A 78 35.33 -15.81 -50.47
N ILE A 79 35.68 -16.82 -49.66
CA ILE A 79 36.82 -16.90 -48.73
C ILE A 79 37.64 -18.12 -49.12
N SER A 80 38.98 -18.07 -49.08
CA SER A 80 39.77 -19.30 -49.24
C SER A 80 41.11 -19.33 -48.47
N LYS A 81 41.30 -20.42 -47.71
CA LYS A 81 42.55 -21.17 -47.42
C LYS A 81 43.61 -20.52 -46.47
N LEU A 82 43.82 -21.05 -45.25
CA LEU A 82 44.77 -22.14 -44.82
C LEU A 82 46.21 -21.62 -44.49
N PRO A 83 47.11 -22.36 -43.77
CA PRO A 83 46.91 -23.22 -42.58
C PRO A 83 48.04 -23.20 -41.48
N GLY A 84 47.70 -23.63 -40.25
CA GLY A 84 48.41 -24.69 -39.48
C GLY A 84 49.72 -24.45 -38.68
N ALA A 85 49.74 -24.93 -37.42
CA ALA A 85 50.92 -25.29 -36.59
C ALA A 85 50.52 -26.16 -35.37
N LYS A 86 51.47 -26.56 -34.50
CA LYS A 86 51.31 -27.40 -33.28
C LYS A 86 52.23 -26.87 -32.14
N ALA A 87 52.21 -27.31 -30.88
CA ALA A 87 51.57 -28.45 -30.19
C ALA A 87 50.96 -27.98 -28.80
N ASP A 88 50.94 -28.64 -27.63
CA ASP A 88 51.50 -29.92 -27.15
C ASP A 88 50.80 -30.47 -25.85
N VAL A 89 51.32 -31.58 -25.32
CA VAL A 89 50.98 -32.37 -24.10
C VAL A 89 51.17 -31.59 -22.77
N GLU A 90 50.44 -31.79 -21.65
CA GLU A 90 49.16 -32.46 -21.28
C GLU A 90 48.86 -32.15 -19.79
N LYS A 91 47.59 -32.16 -19.33
CA LYS A 91 47.19 -32.66 -17.97
C LYS A 91 45.68 -32.78 -17.69
N GLN A 92 45.23 -34.01 -17.46
CA GLN A 92 44.22 -34.48 -16.48
C GLN A 92 42.91 -33.66 -16.25
N SER A 93 41.91 -33.95 -17.08
CA SER A 93 40.55 -34.39 -16.69
C SER A 93 39.84 -33.82 -15.43
N SER A 94 38.80 -33.00 -15.64
CA SER A 94 37.47 -33.19 -15.01
C SER A 94 36.38 -32.42 -15.79
N VAL A 95 35.11 -32.76 -15.53
CA VAL A 95 33.88 -32.11 -16.06
C VAL A 95 33.67 -32.16 -17.58
N VAL A 96 32.88 -33.14 -18.04
CA VAL A 96 32.14 -33.07 -19.32
C VAL A 96 30.64 -33.02 -19.01
N PHE A 97 30.05 -31.82 -19.08
CA PHE A 97 28.61 -31.59 -19.28
C PHE A 97 28.40 -30.08 -19.53
N GLY A 98 28.54 -29.63 -20.78
CA GLY A 98 28.58 -28.19 -21.09
C GLY A 98 28.13 -27.75 -22.50
N GLU A 99 27.83 -28.66 -23.42
CA GLU A 99 27.47 -28.32 -24.82
C GLU A 99 26.15 -28.98 -25.25
N ARG A 100 25.03 -28.52 -24.68
CA ARG A 100 23.67 -28.79 -25.19
C ARG A 100 22.74 -27.56 -25.17
N ASN A 101 22.91 -26.63 -24.24
CA ASN A 101 21.96 -25.54 -23.98
C ASN A 101 22.03 -24.33 -24.97
N VAL A 102 22.66 -24.48 -26.13
CA VAL A 102 22.79 -23.40 -27.13
C VAL A 102 21.90 -23.64 -28.37
N LEU A 103 21.69 -24.90 -28.77
CA LEU A 103 20.78 -25.26 -29.86
C LEU A 103 19.31 -25.20 -29.42
N ASP A 104 19.03 -25.72 -28.22
CA ASP A 104 17.73 -25.77 -27.55
C ASP A 104 17.02 -24.40 -27.51
N ARG A 105 17.78 -23.31 -27.29
CA ARG A 105 17.25 -21.95 -27.25
C ARG A 105 16.85 -21.40 -28.61
N SER A 106 17.60 -21.69 -29.67
CA SER A 106 17.24 -21.26 -31.03
C SER A 106 16.00 -21.96 -31.57
N GLU A 107 15.72 -23.20 -31.15
CA GLU A 107 14.47 -23.88 -31.50
C GLU A 107 13.28 -23.21 -30.80
N THR A 108 13.38 -22.90 -29.50
CA THR A 108 12.26 -22.25 -28.76
C THR A 108 11.82 -20.88 -29.31
N GLU A 109 12.73 -20.04 -29.82
CA GLU A 109 12.36 -18.76 -30.44
C GLU A 109 11.72 -18.94 -31.83
N VAL A 110 12.19 -19.94 -32.59
CA VAL A 110 11.63 -20.27 -33.92
C VAL A 110 10.24 -20.88 -33.78
N ASP A 111 10.04 -21.80 -32.83
CA ASP A 111 8.75 -22.45 -32.59
C ASP A 111 7.68 -21.45 -32.10
N ALA A 112 8.03 -20.54 -31.18
CA ALA A 112 7.10 -19.49 -30.75
C ALA A 112 6.67 -18.56 -31.92
N LEU A 113 7.58 -18.28 -32.85
CA LEU A 113 7.31 -17.47 -34.05
C LEU A 113 6.54 -18.26 -35.11
N LEU A 114 6.69 -19.60 -35.14
CA LEU A 114 5.91 -20.51 -35.97
C LEU A 114 4.47 -20.66 -35.44
N GLU A 115 4.28 -20.81 -34.13
CA GLU A 115 2.97 -20.80 -33.48
C GLU A 115 2.22 -19.50 -33.73
N LEU A 116 2.89 -18.34 -33.61
CA LEU A 116 2.30 -17.03 -33.93
C LEU A 116 1.77 -16.96 -35.36
N LYS A 117 2.53 -17.48 -36.35
CA LYS A 117 2.09 -17.56 -37.75
C LYS A 117 0.92 -18.52 -37.92
N LEU A 118 0.99 -19.72 -37.33
CA LEU A 118 -0.09 -20.72 -37.38
C LEU A 118 -1.38 -20.21 -36.71
N LYS A 119 -1.28 -19.43 -35.64
CA LYS A 119 -2.42 -18.77 -34.98
C LYS A 119 -3.05 -17.72 -35.89
N ALA A 120 -2.24 -16.87 -36.54
CA ALA A 120 -2.72 -15.87 -37.49
C ALA A 120 -3.33 -16.47 -38.78
N GLU A 121 -2.79 -17.59 -39.30
CA GLU A 121 -3.41 -18.31 -40.42
C GLU A 121 -4.74 -18.97 -40.02
N ARG A 122 -4.82 -19.55 -38.81
CA ARG A 122 -6.08 -20.11 -38.28
C ARG A 122 -7.16 -19.05 -38.09
N GLU A 123 -6.84 -17.85 -37.58
CA GLU A 123 -7.80 -16.74 -37.51
C GLU A 123 -8.26 -16.28 -38.91
N ASN A 124 -7.34 -16.17 -39.88
CA ASN A 124 -7.70 -15.80 -41.26
C ASN A 124 -8.55 -16.87 -41.97
N LEU A 125 -8.37 -18.15 -41.65
CA LEU A 125 -9.21 -19.23 -42.16
C LEU A 125 -10.61 -19.16 -41.54
N ARG A 126 -10.69 -19.09 -40.20
CA ARG A 126 -11.98 -19.00 -39.49
C ARG A 126 -12.80 -17.76 -39.87
N ARG A 127 -12.16 -16.60 -40.10
CA ARG A 127 -12.86 -15.41 -40.62
C ARG A 127 -13.64 -15.72 -41.90
N LYS A 128 -13.04 -16.45 -42.84
CA LYS A 128 -13.68 -16.83 -44.10
C LYS A 128 -14.77 -17.88 -43.92
N GLU A 129 -14.60 -18.79 -42.97
CA GLU A 129 -15.64 -19.76 -42.59
C GLU A 129 -16.86 -19.05 -41.98
N ILE A 130 -16.64 -18.01 -41.15
CA ILE A 130 -17.70 -17.18 -40.56
C ILE A 130 -18.38 -16.29 -41.61
N GLU A 131 -17.62 -15.67 -42.52
CA GLU A 131 -18.16 -14.91 -43.65
C GLU A 131 -19.02 -15.83 -44.55
N ALA A 132 -18.57 -17.06 -44.84
CA ALA A 132 -19.34 -18.04 -45.59
C ALA A 132 -20.60 -18.54 -44.85
N LEU A 133 -20.53 -18.79 -43.53
CA LEU A 133 -21.71 -19.15 -42.73
C LEU A 133 -22.73 -18.00 -42.69
N ALA A 134 -22.26 -16.75 -42.63
CA ALA A 134 -23.12 -15.56 -42.67
C ALA A 134 -23.79 -15.41 -44.04
N GLU A 135 -23.09 -15.67 -45.15
CA GLU A 135 -23.69 -15.72 -46.49
C GLU A 135 -24.71 -16.87 -46.64
N GLU A 136 -24.42 -18.07 -46.11
CA GLU A 136 -25.38 -19.21 -46.16
C GLU A 136 -26.62 -18.94 -45.28
N THR A 137 -26.45 -18.27 -44.14
CA THR A 137 -27.57 -17.86 -43.26
C THR A 137 -28.40 -16.75 -43.90
N LEU A 138 -27.75 -15.75 -44.50
CA LEU A 138 -28.42 -14.71 -45.31
C LEU A 138 -29.24 -15.33 -46.45
N ALA A 139 -28.70 -16.36 -47.13
CA ALA A 139 -29.41 -17.09 -48.18
C ALA A 139 -30.62 -17.91 -47.68
N ARG A 140 -30.67 -18.26 -46.39
CA ARG A 140 -31.85 -18.87 -45.75
C ARG A 140 -32.90 -17.83 -45.36
N ASP A 141 -32.50 -16.78 -44.64
CA ASP A 141 -33.43 -15.89 -43.92
C ASP A 141 -33.84 -14.60 -44.66
N VAL A 142 -33.31 -14.35 -45.87
CA VAL A 142 -33.89 -13.35 -46.81
C VAL A 142 -35.37 -13.63 -47.14
N LYS A 143 -35.89 -14.84 -46.86
CA LYS A 143 -37.33 -15.16 -46.91
C LYS A 143 -38.18 -14.52 -45.81
N ASN A 144 -37.58 -14.07 -44.70
CA ASN A 144 -38.29 -13.64 -43.48
C ASN A 144 -38.26 -12.10 -43.25
N GLY A 145 -37.56 -11.33 -44.08
CA GLY A 145 -37.67 -9.86 -44.10
C GLY A 145 -36.94 -9.09 -42.99
N MET A 146 -35.88 -9.68 -42.43
CA MET A 146 -35.06 -9.11 -41.35
C MET A 146 -34.27 -7.86 -41.78
N ASP A 147 -34.11 -6.88 -40.89
CA ASP A 147 -33.39 -5.62 -41.13
C ASP A 147 -31.86 -5.84 -41.19
N LYS A 148 -31.14 -4.96 -41.91
CA LYS A 148 -29.68 -4.87 -41.89
C LYS A 148 -29.15 -4.65 -40.47
N VAL A 149 -29.84 -3.87 -39.64
CA VAL A 149 -29.46 -3.64 -38.23
C VAL A 149 -29.60 -4.94 -37.41
N GLU A 150 -30.66 -5.71 -37.64
CA GLU A 150 -30.87 -7.01 -36.99
C GLU A 150 -29.83 -8.05 -37.45
N PHE A 151 -29.46 -8.06 -38.73
CA PHE A 151 -28.39 -8.91 -39.27
C PHE A 151 -27.00 -8.53 -38.73
N GLU A 152 -26.70 -7.22 -38.59
CA GLU A 152 -25.47 -6.75 -37.92
C GLU A 152 -25.42 -7.20 -36.44
N ASN A 153 -26.55 -7.14 -35.72
CA ASN A 153 -26.63 -7.62 -34.34
C ASN A 153 -26.42 -9.14 -34.24
N PHE A 154 -27.01 -9.93 -35.14
CA PHE A 154 -26.80 -11.39 -35.19
C PHE A 154 -25.32 -11.75 -35.43
N LEU A 155 -24.65 -11.05 -36.36
CA LEU A 155 -23.22 -11.20 -36.61
C LEU A 155 -22.35 -10.84 -35.38
N LEU A 156 -22.76 -9.83 -34.61
CA LEU A 156 -22.11 -9.46 -33.35
C LEU A 156 -22.33 -10.53 -32.25
N GLU A 157 -23.52 -11.12 -32.16
CA GLU A 157 -23.81 -12.21 -31.21
C GLU A 157 -23.01 -13.49 -31.50
N GLU A 158 -22.95 -13.95 -32.76
CA GLU A 158 -22.16 -15.14 -33.11
C GLU A 158 -20.65 -14.91 -32.88
N LYS A 159 -20.14 -13.73 -33.25
CA LYS A 159 -18.76 -13.35 -32.95
C LYS A 159 -18.47 -13.29 -31.45
N TRP A 160 -19.42 -12.82 -30.64
CA TRP A 160 -19.30 -12.87 -29.18
C TRP A 160 -19.23 -14.32 -28.68
N ARG A 161 -20.08 -15.22 -29.17
CA ARG A 161 -20.07 -16.64 -28.79
C ARG A 161 -18.72 -17.31 -29.07
N GLU A 162 -18.04 -16.97 -30.18
CA GLU A 162 -16.68 -17.47 -30.44
C GLU A 162 -15.64 -16.84 -29.49
N GLN A 163 -15.69 -15.52 -29.25
CA GLN A 163 -14.77 -14.87 -28.30
C GLN A 163 -14.93 -15.39 -26.86
N GLU A 164 -16.17 -15.62 -26.41
CA GLU A 164 -16.47 -16.22 -25.11
C GLU A 164 -15.95 -17.67 -25.03
N LYS A 165 -16.03 -18.43 -26.13
CA LYS A 165 -15.44 -19.78 -26.23
C LYS A 165 -13.91 -19.75 -26.15
N LEU A 166 -13.25 -18.86 -26.90
CA LEU A 166 -11.79 -18.70 -26.86
C LEU A 166 -11.31 -18.27 -25.46
N ALA A 167 -12.03 -17.34 -24.81
CA ALA A 167 -11.73 -16.94 -23.43
C ALA A 167 -11.89 -18.09 -22.42
N LYS A 168 -12.89 -18.97 -22.62
CA LYS A 168 -13.06 -20.19 -21.80
C LYS A 168 -11.93 -21.20 -22.03
N GLU A 169 -11.52 -21.42 -23.28
CA GLU A 169 -10.38 -22.29 -23.63
C GLU A 169 -9.07 -21.78 -23.02
N GLU A 170 -8.81 -20.46 -23.08
CA GLU A 170 -7.63 -19.82 -22.50
C GLU A 170 -7.65 -19.89 -20.95
N ALA A 171 -8.78 -19.56 -20.32
CA ALA A 171 -8.95 -19.67 -18.88
C ALA A 171 -8.90 -21.13 -18.37
N GLU A 172 -9.19 -22.13 -19.21
CA GLU A 172 -8.99 -23.54 -18.86
C GLU A 172 -7.50 -23.93 -18.87
N ARG A 173 -6.74 -23.44 -19.86
CA ARG A 173 -5.27 -23.61 -19.90
C ARG A 173 -4.59 -22.99 -18.68
N GLU A 174 -4.98 -21.76 -18.30
CA GLU A 174 -4.44 -21.09 -17.11
C GLU A 174 -4.76 -21.85 -15.82
N ARG A 175 -6.00 -22.34 -15.65
CA ARG A 175 -6.40 -23.18 -14.50
C ARG A 175 -5.57 -24.48 -14.42
N GLN A 176 -5.27 -25.12 -15.55
CA GLN A 176 -4.43 -26.32 -15.59
C GLN A 176 -2.96 -26.02 -15.22
N GLU A 177 -2.41 -24.88 -15.66
CA GLU A 177 -1.08 -24.43 -15.23
C GLU A 177 -1.02 -24.09 -13.73
N GLU A 178 -2.03 -23.40 -13.20
CA GLU A 178 -2.12 -23.08 -11.78
C GLU A 178 -2.25 -24.35 -10.93
N GLU A 179 -3.10 -25.30 -11.34
CA GLU A 179 -3.22 -26.60 -10.67
C GLU A 179 -1.88 -27.37 -10.68
N LYS A 180 -1.15 -27.39 -11.81
CA LYS A 180 0.18 -28.00 -11.87
C LYS A 180 1.15 -27.34 -10.88
N ARG A 181 1.25 -26.01 -10.88
CA ARG A 181 2.10 -25.25 -9.94
C ARG A 181 1.70 -25.51 -8.49
N ARG A 182 0.41 -25.62 -8.20
CA ARG A 182 -0.14 -25.95 -6.87
C ARG A 182 0.21 -27.38 -6.43
N ILE A 183 0.20 -28.36 -7.35
CA ILE A 183 0.64 -29.74 -7.08
C ILE A 183 2.16 -29.78 -6.79
N GLU A 184 2.96 -29.03 -7.54
CA GLU A 184 4.42 -28.93 -7.34
C GLU A 184 4.76 -28.25 -5.99
N ALA A 185 4.12 -27.12 -5.69
CA ALA A 185 4.24 -26.44 -4.40
C ALA A 185 3.81 -27.34 -3.22
N ARG A 186 2.72 -28.09 -3.37
CA ARG A 186 2.26 -29.06 -2.35
C ARG A 186 3.27 -30.18 -2.12
N LYS A 187 3.95 -30.68 -3.16
CA LYS A 187 5.02 -31.69 -3.00
C LYS A 187 6.21 -31.11 -2.22
N ALA A 188 6.67 -29.91 -2.57
CA ALA A 188 7.76 -29.24 -1.87
C ALA A 188 7.41 -28.94 -0.40
N ALA A 189 6.17 -28.52 -0.13
CA ALA A 189 5.65 -28.32 1.23
C ALA A 189 5.67 -29.61 2.07
N ILE A 190 5.27 -30.74 1.47
CA ILE A 190 5.27 -32.05 2.14
C ILE A 190 6.68 -32.53 2.48
N GLU A 191 7.67 -32.35 1.59
CA GLU A 191 9.05 -32.74 1.92
C GLU A 191 9.65 -31.81 3.00
N ALA A 192 9.36 -30.50 2.95
CA ALA A 192 9.79 -29.56 3.98
C ALA A 192 9.20 -29.88 5.38
N ASP A 193 7.92 -30.29 5.45
CA ASP A 193 7.32 -30.78 6.71
C ASP A 193 8.05 -32.02 7.23
N ARG A 194 8.59 -32.86 6.35
CA ARG A 194 9.34 -34.07 6.71
C ARG A 194 10.76 -33.77 7.15
N GLU A 195 11.46 -32.86 6.49
CA GLU A 195 12.76 -32.36 6.93
C GLU A 195 12.65 -31.68 8.31
N GLN A 196 11.60 -30.88 8.53
CA GLN A 196 11.33 -30.28 9.84
C GLN A 196 11.02 -31.35 10.91
N ALA A 197 10.20 -32.36 10.59
CA ALA A 197 9.92 -33.47 11.52
C ALA A 197 11.19 -34.22 11.92
N LYS A 198 12.08 -34.51 10.96
CA LYS A 198 13.40 -35.12 11.23
C LYS A 198 14.27 -34.26 12.12
N ALA A 199 14.40 -32.97 11.82
CA ALA A 199 15.23 -32.04 12.60
C ALA A 199 14.73 -31.89 14.05
N GLU A 200 13.42 -31.75 14.25
CA GLU A 200 12.80 -31.66 15.58
C GLU A 200 12.97 -32.98 16.36
N THR A 201 12.84 -34.13 15.70
CA THR A 201 12.98 -35.46 16.30
C THR A 201 14.45 -35.74 16.68
N GLN A 202 15.40 -35.42 15.82
CA GLN A 202 16.84 -35.54 16.10
C GLN A 202 17.26 -34.63 17.27
N LYS A 203 16.77 -33.39 17.32
CA LYS A 203 17.00 -32.47 18.45
C LYS A 203 16.44 -33.03 19.76
N ARG A 204 15.26 -33.68 19.74
CA ARG A 204 14.71 -34.39 20.90
C ARG A 204 15.57 -35.58 21.32
N ARG A 205 16.11 -36.34 20.37
CA ARG A 205 17.04 -37.46 20.63
C ARG A 205 18.32 -36.99 21.31
N GLU A 206 18.88 -35.87 20.87
CA GLU A 206 20.07 -35.25 21.48
C GLU A 206 19.81 -34.74 22.90
N MET A 207 18.67 -34.06 23.13
CA MET A 207 18.26 -33.61 24.47
C MET A 207 18.00 -34.81 25.41
N LEU A 208 17.40 -35.88 24.90
CA LEU A 208 17.16 -37.09 25.68
C LEU A 208 18.48 -37.81 26.02
N HIS A 209 19.44 -37.91 25.10
CA HIS A 209 20.75 -38.53 25.38
C HIS A 209 21.45 -37.87 26.58
N GLN A 210 21.38 -36.53 26.67
CA GLN A 210 21.91 -35.78 27.80
C GLN A 210 21.13 -35.99 29.12
N ALA A 211 19.91 -36.52 29.09
CA ALA A 211 19.15 -36.92 30.28
C ALA A 211 19.42 -38.39 30.64
N LEU A 212 19.51 -39.28 29.64
CA LEU A 212 19.89 -40.69 29.81
C LEU A 212 21.26 -40.83 30.51
N GLU A 213 22.25 -39.98 30.15
CA GLU A 213 23.57 -39.93 30.80
C GLU A 213 23.53 -39.49 32.28
N LYS A 214 22.49 -38.75 32.69
CA LYS A 214 22.32 -38.22 34.06
C LYS A 214 21.41 -39.08 34.93
N ALA A 215 20.58 -39.92 34.30
CA ALA A 215 19.60 -40.75 34.99
C ALA A 215 20.26 -41.90 35.74
N VAL A 216 19.82 -42.13 36.98
CA VAL A 216 20.36 -43.18 37.87
C VAL A 216 19.18 -43.89 38.52
N VAL A 217 19.19 -45.21 38.68
CA VAL A 217 18.03 -45.95 39.23
C VAL A 217 17.73 -45.62 40.71
N SER A 218 18.72 -45.13 41.45
CA SER A 218 18.57 -44.64 42.83
C SER A 218 19.82 -43.86 43.27
N ALA A 219 19.66 -42.75 43.98
CA ALA A 219 20.76 -42.08 44.67
C ALA A 219 20.87 -42.57 46.11
N ARG A 220 22.02 -43.16 46.49
CA ARG A 220 22.23 -43.76 47.82
C ARG A 220 21.88 -42.76 48.93
N ASN A 221 20.91 -43.15 49.76
CA ASN A 221 20.41 -42.37 50.90
C ASN A 221 19.70 -41.03 50.56
N VAL A 222 19.36 -40.77 49.29
CA VAL A 222 18.62 -39.56 48.86
C VAL A 222 17.25 -39.92 48.28
N TRP A 223 17.19 -40.79 47.26
CA TRP A 223 15.94 -41.17 46.61
C TRP A 223 16.03 -42.56 45.94
N TYR A 224 14.89 -43.24 45.79
CA TYR A 224 14.78 -44.50 45.03
C TYR A 224 13.37 -44.72 44.46
N ILE A 225 13.24 -45.66 43.51
CA ILE A 225 11.96 -46.11 42.93
C ILE A 225 11.68 -47.57 43.30
N GLU A 226 10.44 -47.89 43.63
CA GLU A 226 9.91 -49.27 43.67
C GLU A 226 8.61 -49.38 42.83
N PRO A 227 8.42 -50.44 42.02
CA PRO A 227 9.39 -51.50 41.71
C PRO A 227 10.56 -50.97 40.86
N LYS A 228 11.74 -51.58 41.00
CA LYS A 228 12.96 -51.15 40.25
C LYS A 228 12.89 -51.42 38.75
N ASN A 229 12.07 -52.39 38.36
CA ASN A 229 11.76 -52.70 36.97
C ASN A 229 10.31 -52.29 36.74
N PHE A 230 10.10 -51.36 35.82
CA PHE A 230 8.80 -50.83 35.43
C PHE A 230 8.87 -50.43 33.94
N LYS A 231 7.71 -50.10 33.36
CA LYS A 231 7.54 -49.61 31.98
C LYS A 231 6.51 -48.48 31.96
N GLY A 232 6.23 -47.94 30.76
CA GLY A 232 5.04 -47.10 30.57
C GLY A 232 3.75 -47.82 31.00
N GLU A 233 2.81 -47.03 31.51
CA GLU A 233 1.54 -47.40 32.18
C GLU A 233 1.67 -47.97 33.60
N ASP A 234 2.86 -48.35 34.07
CA ASP A 234 3.03 -48.84 35.44
C ASP A 234 2.88 -47.71 36.48
N LYS A 235 2.36 -48.08 37.67
CA LYS A 235 2.43 -47.24 38.86
C LYS A 235 3.74 -47.50 39.62
N VAL A 236 4.51 -46.45 39.86
CA VAL A 236 5.76 -46.49 40.62
C VAL A 236 5.65 -45.65 41.89
N LYS A 237 6.39 -46.05 42.93
CA LYS A 237 6.57 -45.27 44.16
C LYS A 237 7.91 -44.56 44.11
N LEU A 238 7.87 -43.24 44.09
CA LEU A 238 9.04 -42.35 44.12
C LEU A 238 9.31 -41.94 45.57
N TYR A 239 10.36 -42.51 46.17
CA TYR A 239 10.75 -42.26 47.56
C TYR A 239 11.85 -41.20 47.65
N TYR A 240 11.74 -40.30 48.63
CA TYR A 240 12.70 -39.26 48.99
C TYR A 240 13.05 -39.36 50.48
N ASN A 241 14.33 -39.21 50.84
CA ASN A 241 14.78 -39.14 52.22
C ASN A 241 14.79 -37.69 52.68
N LYS A 242 13.83 -37.32 53.52
CA LYS A 242 13.64 -35.95 54.04
C LYS A 242 14.89 -35.40 54.72
N ARG A 243 15.68 -36.25 55.41
CA ARG A 243 16.92 -35.85 56.10
C ARG A 243 18.12 -35.67 55.17
N SER A 244 17.99 -35.92 53.86
CA SER A 244 19.12 -35.91 52.93
C SER A 244 19.29 -34.60 52.15
N GLY A 245 18.25 -33.76 52.07
CA GLY A 245 18.23 -32.53 51.26
C GLY A 245 17.71 -31.29 52.01
N PRO A 246 17.53 -30.15 51.31
CA PRO A 246 17.16 -28.87 51.93
C PRO A 246 15.75 -28.88 52.56
N LEU A 247 14.89 -29.83 52.19
CA LEU A 247 13.51 -29.95 52.66
C LEU A 247 13.36 -30.60 54.05
N ALA A 248 14.45 -30.84 54.78
CA ALA A 248 14.43 -31.51 56.09
C ALA A 248 13.47 -30.87 57.12
N ASN A 249 13.32 -29.54 57.08
CA ASN A 249 12.41 -28.78 57.96
C ASN A 249 11.02 -28.51 57.35
N ALA A 250 10.73 -29.00 56.14
CA ALA A 250 9.45 -28.75 55.47
C ALA A 250 8.30 -29.48 56.18
N LYS A 251 7.14 -28.82 56.29
CA LYS A 251 5.93 -29.40 56.88
C LYS A 251 5.27 -30.42 55.95
N GLU A 252 5.32 -30.14 54.66
CA GLU A 252 4.85 -31.01 53.59
C GLU A 252 5.97 -31.18 52.57
N ILE A 253 5.91 -32.23 51.75
CA ILE A 253 6.81 -32.43 50.63
C ILE A 253 5.96 -32.78 49.41
N TRP A 254 6.24 -32.15 48.29
CA TRP A 254 5.58 -32.38 47.00
C TRP A 254 6.62 -32.80 45.97
N ILE A 255 6.23 -33.65 45.02
CA ILE A 255 6.99 -33.93 43.81
C ILE A 255 6.38 -33.12 42.66
N HIS A 256 7.21 -32.28 42.05
CA HIS A 256 6.91 -31.57 40.81
C HIS A 256 7.74 -32.23 39.72
N GLY A 257 7.10 -32.81 38.71
CA GLY A 257 7.80 -33.61 37.70
C GLY A 257 7.19 -33.55 36.30
N GLY A 258 7.96 -34.03 35.34
CA GLY A 258 7.61 -34.16 33.95
C GLY A 258 8.34 -35.36 33.34
N PHE A 259 8.41 -35.39 32.00
CA PHE A 259 8.95 -36.53 31.27
C PHE A 259 9.74 -36.07 30.05
N ASN A 260 10.70 -36.90 29.64
CA ASN A 260 11.52 -36.74 28.44
C ASN A 260 12.25 -35.38 28.35
N SER A 261 12.86 -34.93 29.46
CA SER A 261 13.42 -33.59 29.66
C SER A 261 12.35 -32.49 29.70
N TRP A 262 11.31 -32.70 30.52
CA TRP A 262 10.19 -31.76 30.73
C TRP A 262 9.43 -31.33 29.45
N VAL A 263 9.42 -32.15 28.39
CA VAL A 263 8.92 -31.76 27.06
C VAL A 263 7.42 -31.42 27.03
N ASP A 264 6.61 -32.15 27.79
CA ASP A 264 5.17 -31.86 27.98
C ASP A 264 4.91 -30.95 29.21
N GLY A 265 5.96 -30.37 29.80
CA GLY A 265 5.91 -29.52 30.97
C GLY A 265 5.67 -30.27 32.30
N LEU A 266 5.25 -29.50 33.31
CA LEU A 266 4.89 -30.02 34.63
C LEU A 266 3.61 -30.86 34.52
N SER A 267 3.74 -32.16 34.72
CA SER A 267 2.68 -33.16 34.51
C SER A 267 2.55 -34.19 35.66
N ILE A 268 3.50 -34.20 36.60
CA ILE A 268 3.39 -34.84 37.92
C ILE A 268 3.32 -33.72 38.96
N VAL A 269 2.25 -33.66 39.75
CA VAL A 269 2.12 -32.76 40.91
C VAL A 269 1.46 -33.54 42.04
N GLU A 270 2.26 -34.24 42.84
CA GLU A 270 1.76 -35.14 43.87
C GLU A 270 2.36 -34.82 45.24
N LYS A 271 1.58 -35.03 46.30
CA LYS A 271 2.02 -34.83 47.68
C LYS A 271 2.61 -36.14 48.22
N LEU A 272 3.81 -36.08 48.78
CA LEU A 272 4.44 -37.24 49.39
C LEU A 272 3.79 -37.55 50.75
N VAL A 273 3.67 -38.84 51.03
CA VAL A 273 3.18 -39.42 52.29
C VAL A 273 4.36 -40.08 53.00
N ASP A 274 4.38 -40.02 54.33
CA ASP A 274 5.38 -40.70 55.16
C ASP A 274 5.35 -42.23 54.92
N ALA A 275 6.52 -42.86 54.88
CA ALA A 275 6.69 -44.30 54.65
C ALA A 275 6.82 -45.13 55.94
N GLU A 276 6.59 -44.57 57.13
CA GLU A 276 6.53 -45.30 58.41
C GLU A 276 5.39 -46.34 58.49
N LEU A 277 5.54 -47.45 57.76
CA LEU A 277 4.77 -48.69 57.96
C LEU A 277 5.51 -49.91 57.38
N LYS A 278 6.26 -50.60 58.25
CA LYS A 278 6.83 -51.97 58.10
C LYS A 278 8.05 -52.15 57.17
N ASP A 279 9.24 -51.83 57.66
CA ASP A 279 10.36 -52.81 57.78
C ASP A 279 11.52 -52.19 58.59
N ASP A 280 11.98 -52.87 59.65
CA ASP A 280 13.04 -52.37 60.56
C ASP A 280 14.44 -52.35 59.92
N SER A 281 14.58 -52.75 58.64
CA SER A 281 15.85 -52.74 57.91
C SER A 281 16.19 -51.39 57.23
N LYS A 282 15.20 -50.52 56.97
CA LYS A 282 15.38 -49.26 56.22
C LYS A 282 15.58 -48.04 57.14
N ASN A 283 16.79 -47.88 57.67
CA ASN A 283 17.16 -46.75 58.55
C ASN A 283 17.17 -45.38 57.80
N GLY A 284 16.06 -44.64 57.80
CA GLY A 284 15.94 -43.30 57.21
C GLY A 284 14.53 -42.69 57.28
N ASP A 285 14.42 -41.40 56.96
CA ASP A 285 13.19 -40.58 57.05
C ASP A 285 12.55 -40.50 55.66
N TRP A 286 11.89 -41.58 55.26
CA TRP A 286 11.47 -41.81 53.88
C TRP A 286 10.02 -41.39 53.65
N TRP A 287 9.81 -40.61 52.60
CA TRP A 287 8.50 -40.12 52.15
C TRP A 287 8.30 -40.53 50.69
N PHE A 288 7.08 -40.86 50.24
CA PHE A 288 6.84 -41.31 48.86
C PHE A 288 5.56 -40.76 48.23
N ALA A 289 5.56 -40.65 46.91
CA ALA A 289 4.37 -40.42 46.10
C ALA A 289 4.15 -41.61 45.14
N GLU A 290 2.90 -41.92 44.81
CA GLU A 290 2.56 -42.84 43.71
C GLU A 290 2.44 -42.04 42.41
N VAL A 291 3.24 -42.40 41.40
CA VAL A 291 3.28 -41.75 40.10
C VAL A 291 2.96 -42.77 39.01
N ILE A 292 2.10 -42.40 38.07
CA ILE A 292 1.83 -43.19 36.86
C ILE A 292 2.88 -42.82 35.82
N VAL A 293 3.60 -43.80 35.29
CA VAL A 293 4.57 -43.59 34.21
C VAL A 293 3.82 -43.52 32.87
N PRO A 294 3.92 -42.44 32.08
CA PRO A 294 3.27 -42.36 30.77
C PRO A 294 3.76 -43.45 29.81
N VAL A 295 2.88 -43.89 28.91
CA VAL A 295 3.11 -44.94 27.91
C VAL A 295 4.42 -44.77 27.11
N ARG A 296 4.85 -43.52 26.92
CA ARG A 296 6.02 -43.11 26.12
C ARG A 296 7.00 -42.19 26.86
N ALA A 297 7.02 -42.25 28.19
CA ALA A 297 8.14 -41.73 28.95
C ALA A 297 9.36 -42.65 28.75
N LEU A 298 10.52 -42.07 28.47
CA LEU A 298 11.85 -42.69 28.38
C LEU A 298 12.76 -42.20 29.52
N VAL A 299 12.53 -40.97 29.98
CA VAL A 299 13.03 -40.44 31.26
C VAL A 299 11.86 -39.84 32.03
N ILE A 300 11.83 -40.05 33.34
CA ILE A 300 11.02 -39.27 34.29
C ILE A 300 11.94 -38.20 34.90
N ASP A 301 11.51 -36.95 34.88
CA ASP A 301 12.23 -35.78 35.40
C ASP A 301 11.48 -35.20 36.60
N TRP A 302 12.14 -34.84 37.69
CA TRP A 302 11.46 -34.16 38.81
C TRP A 302 12.36 -33.35 39.73
N VAL A 303 11.70 -32.53 40.54
CA VAL A 303 12.22 -31.83 41.71
C VAL A 303 11.29 -32.07 42.90
N PHE A 304 11.79 -31.96 44.12
CA PHE A 304 10.94 -31.94 45.32
C PHE A 304 10.75 -30.51 45.82
N ALA A 305 9.60 -30.21 46.40
CA ALA A 305 9.21 -28.87 46.85
C ALA A 305 8.55 -28.91 48.24
N ASP A 306 8.52 -27.76 48.93
CA ASP A 306 7.87 -27.60 50.25
C ASP A 306 6.35 -27.32 50.20
N GLY A 307 5.78 -27.23 48.99
CA GLY A 307 4.36 -26.98 48.73
C GLY A 307 3.98 -27.26 47.27
N PRO A 308 2.71 -27.06 46.88
CA PRO A 308 2.25 -27.17 45.49
C PRO A 308 2.78 -26.02 44.61
N PRO A 309 2.67 -26.09 43.26
CA PRO A 309 3.38 -25.18 42.34
C PRO A 309 3.10 -23.68 42.54
N GLU A 310 1.88 -23.32 42.94
CA GLU A 310 1.47 -21.92 43.18
C GLU A 310 1.91 -21.37 44.56
N GLY A 311 2.46 -22.21 45.44
CA GLY A 311 2.78 -21.86 46.82
C GLY A 311 4.08 -22.46 47.38
N ALA A 312 4.94 -23.01 46.53
CA ALA A 312 6.24 -23.55 46.90
C ALA A 312 7.33 -22.47 46.91
N PHE A 313 8.14 -22.44 47.97
CA PHE A 313 9.23 -21.46 48.17
C PHE A 313 10.61 -22.11 48.25
N LEU A 314 10.68 -23.40 48.61
CA LEU A 314 11.92 -24.15 48.75
C LEU A 314 11.88 -25.43 47.92
N TYR A 315 12.97 -25.69 47.20
CA TYR A 315 13.09 -26.81 46.25
C TYR A 315 14.37 -27.60 46.49
N ASP A 316 14.29 -28.92 46.33
CA ASP A 316 15.44 -29.77 46.04
C ASP A 316 15.43 -30.15 44.56
N ASN A 317 16.40 -29.64 43.82
CA ASN A 317 16.61 -29.91 42.40
C ASN A 317 18.00 -30.50 42.10
N ASN A 318 18.52 -31.32 43.03
CA ASN A 318 19.77 -32.07 42.84
C ASN A 318 20.97 -31.15 42.47
N SER A 319 21.07 -30.00 43.13
CA SER A 319 22.04 -28.94 42.79
C SER A 319 21.94 -28.41 41.35
N ARG A 320 20.72 -28.06 40.91
CA ARG A 320 20.39 -27.61 39.52
C ARG A 320 20.68 -28.66 38.44
N LYS A 321 20.53 -29.94 38.76
CA LYS A 321 20.64 -31.05 37.81
C LYS A 321 19.34 -31.83 37.62
N ASP A 322 18.33 -31.50 38.42
CA ASP A 322 17.08 -32.25 38.60
C ASP A 322 17.31 -33.72 38.97
N PHE A 323 16.24 -34.42 39.33
CA PHE A 323 16.25 -35.86 39.52
C PHE A 323 15.72 -36.54 38.26
N HIS A 324 16.42 -37.58 37.80
CA HIS A 324 16.12 -38.27 36.54
C HIS A 324 16.14 -39.79 36.76
N ALA A 325 15.14 -40.49 36.25
CA ALA A 325 15.08 -41.95 36.20
C ALA A 325 14.81 -42.46 34.78
N LEU A 326 15.54 -43.50 34.38
CA LEU A 326 15.31 -44.21 33.13
C LEU A 326 13.98 -44.96 33.17
N VAL A 327 13.20 -44.88 32.10
CA VAL A 327 12.09 -45.80 31.83
C VAL A 327 12.58 -46.82 30.80
N PRO A 328 12.61 -48.12 31.13
CA PRO A 328 12.96 -49.18 30.17
C PRO A 328 12.08 -49.15 28.91
N LEU A 329 12.72 -48.99 27.76
CA LEU A 329 12.09 -49.10 26.44
C LEU A 329 11.45 -50.48 26.24
N THR A 330 10.17 -50.50 25.89
CA THR A 330 9.43 -51.71 25.49
C THR A 330 9.58 -52.05 24.00
N THR A 331 10.05 -51.09 23.19
CA THR A 331 10.30 -51.20 21.75
C THR A 331 11.74 -50.79 21.42
N PRO A 332 12.32 -51.21 20.28
CA PRO A 332 13.63 -50.74 19.85
C PRO A 332 13.69 -49.21 19.71
N GLU A 333 14.80 -48.60 20.11
CA GLU A 333 14.96 -47.13 20.12
C GLU A 333 14.72 -46.50 18.73
N GLU A 334 15.20 -47.15 17.67
CA GLU A 334 15.01 -46.68 16.29
C GLU A 334 13.54 -46.71 15.84
N ALA A 335 12.76 -47.69 16.33
CA ALA A 335 11.32 -47.76 16.06
C ALA A 335 10.57 -46.63 16.78
N TYR A 336 10.91 -46.36 18.04
CA TYR A 336 10.36 -45.24 18.81
C TYR A 336 10.61 -43.89 18.10
N TRP A 337 11.84 -43.63 17.65
CA TRP A 337 12.15 -42.39 16.93
C TRP A 337 11.48 -42.30 15.56
N SER A 338 11.33 -43.42 14.84
CA SER A 338 10.56 -43.44 13.59
C SER A 338 9.08 -43.12 13.83
N GLU A 339 8.47 -43.61 14.91
CA GLU A 339 7.07 -43.28 15.26
C GLU A 339 6.91 -41.81 15.69
N GLU A 340 7.88 -41.22 16.39
CA GLU A 340 7.85 -39.79 16.73
C GLU A 340 8.14 -38.88 15.52
N GLU A 341 9.00 -39.26 14.55
CA GLU A 341 9.11 -38.54 13.26
C GLU A 341 7.74 -38.52 12.56
N ASP A 342 7.10 -39.69 12.42
CA ASP A 342 5.81 -39.84 11.73
C ASP A 342 4.69 -39.06 12.45
N ARG A 343 4.70 -39.04 13.79
CA ARG A 343 3.77 -38.24 14.61
C ARG A 343 4.00 -36.74 14.44
N MET A 344 5.26 -36.29 14.46
CA MET A 344 5.60 -34.87 14.27
C MET A 344 5.25 -34.40 12.86
N PHE A 345 5.53 -35.22 11.85
CA PHE A 345 5.16 -34.99 10.46
C PHE A 345 3.64 -34.84 10.29
N ARG A 346 2.84 -35.78 10.82
CA ARG A 346 1.37 -35.69 10.79
C ARG A 346 0.85 -34.44 11.51
N LYS A 347 1.48 -34.03 12.62
CA LYS A 347 1.13 -32.80 13.33
C LYS A 347 1.40 -31.55 12.49
N LEU A 348 2.58 -31.47 11.83
CA LEU A 348 2.94 -30.36 10.95
C LEU A 348 1.98 -30.25 9.76
N GLN A 349 1.62 -31.38 9.14
CA GLN A 349 0.63 -31.41 8.06
C GLN A 349 -0.76 -30.93 8.51
N GLU A 350 -1.23 -31.31 9.70
CA GLU A 350 -2.51 -30.86 10.22
C GLU A 350 -2.49 -29.35 10.56
N GLU A 351 -1.44 -28.87 11.22
CA GLU A 351 -1.25 -27.45 11.46
C GLU A 351 -1.18 -26.63 10.16
N ARG A 352 -0.48 -27.14 9.13
CA ARG A 352 -0.43 -26.56 7.80
C ARG A 352 -1.82 -26.51 7.17
N ARG A 353 -2.57 -27.62 7.19
CA ARG A 353 -3.94 -27.70 6.64
C ARG A 353 -4.87 -26.66 7.27
N LEU A 354 -4.85 -26.54 8.59
CA LEU A 354 -5.66 -25.57 9.33
C LEU A 354 -5.25 -24.12 9.01
N LYS A 355 -3.95 -23.83 8.88
CA LYS A 355 -3.43 -22.51 8.46
C LYS A 355 -3.83 -22.18 7.01
N GLU A 356 -3.72 -23.13 6.09
CA GLU A 356 -4.12 -22.97 4.68
C GLU A 356 -5.63 -22.78 4.52
N GLU A 357 -6.45 -23.50 5.28
CA GLU A 357 -7.90 -23.33 5.30
C GLU A 357 -8.32 -21.99 5.89
N ALA A 358 -7.72 -21.58 7.01
CA ALA A 358 -7.95 -20.26 7.60
C ALA A 358 -7.55 -19.13 6.63
N MET A 359 -6.40 -19.24 5.95
CA MET A 359 -5.99 -18.28 4.92
C MET A 359 -6.96 -18.25 3.74
N ARG A 360 -7.43 -19.41 3.25
CA ARG A 360 -8.43 -19.49 2.16
C ARG A 360 -9.72 -18.76 2.51
N VAL A 361 -10.30 -19.07 3.68
CA VAL A 361 -11.56 -18.43 4.16
C VAL A 361 -11.36 -16.93 4.38
N LYS A 362 -10.18 -16.50 4.86
CA LYS A 362 -9.85 -15.09 5.02
C LYS A 362 -9.76 -14.36 3.67
N MET A 363 -9.06 -14.93 2.70
CA MET A 363 -8.95 -14.40 1.33
C MET A 363 -10.32 -14.31 0.65
N GLU A 364 -11.16 -15.33 0.81
CA GLU A 364 -12.53 -15.36 0.29
C GLU A 364 -13.40 -14.25 0.90
N LYS A 365 -13.35 -14.03 2.23
CA LYS A 365 -14.05 -12.90 2.87
C LYS A 365 -13.52 -11.55 2.36
N THR A 366 -12.20 -11.37 2.24
CA THR A 366 -11.61 -10.12 1.72
C THR A 366 -12.01 -9.87 0.26
N ALA A 367 -11.96 -10.87 -0.61
CA ALA A 367 -12.36 -10.74 -2.01
C ALA A 367 -13.84 -10.37 -2.15
N ARG A 368 -14.72 -11.02 -1.37
CA ARG A 368 -16.15 -10.71 -1.35
C ARG A 368 -16.43 -9.29 -0.88
N LEU A 369 -15.82 -8.86 0.23
CA LEU A 369 -15.93 -7.48 0.74
C LEU A 369 -15.42 -6.43 -0.27
N LYS A 370 -14.33 -6.71 -1.00
CA LYS A 370 -13.80 -5.81 -2.04
C LYS A 370 -14.78 -5.68 -3.22
N ALA A 371 -15.41 -6.78 -3.63
CA ALA A 371 -16.45 -6.79 -4.67
C ALA A 371 -17.73 -6.04 -4.22
N GLU A 372 -18.28 -6.37 -3.05
CA GLU A 372 -19.44 -5.70 -2.43
C GLU A 372 -19.22 -4.18 -2.31
N THR A 373 -18.01 -3.77 -1.91
CA THR A 373 -17.63 -2.34 -1.80
C THR A 373 -17.58 -1.67 -3.17
N LYS A 374 -16.96 -2.30 -4.19
CA LYS A 374 -16.82 -1.74 -5.54
C LYS A 374 -18.18 -1.55 -6.23
N GLU A 375 -19.09 -2.51 -6.07
CA GLU A 375 -20.48 -2.40 -6.55
C GLU A 375 -21.24 -1.26 -5.84
N ARG A 376 -21.19 -1.23 -4.50
CA ARG A 376 -21.81 -0.17 -3.68
C ARG A 376 -21.31 1.22 -4.07
N THR A 377 -20.01 1.38 -4.29
CA THR A 377 -19.40 2.66 -4.64
C THR A 377 -19.76 3.12 -6.05
N LEU A 378 -19.86 2.20 -7.03
CA LEU A 378 -20.38 2.54 -8.36
C LEU A 378 -21.84 3.02 -8.27
N LYS A 379 -22.68 2.32 -7.51
CA LYS A 379 -24.09 2.69 -7.30
C LYS A 379 -24.25 4.03 -6.58
N MET A 380 -23.43 4.29 -5.56
CA MET A 380 -23.37 5.58 -4.86
C MET A 380 -22.83 6.71 -5.75
N PHE A 381 -21.88 6.44 -6.64
CA PHE A 381 -21.38 7.41 -7.63
C PHE A 381 -22.48 7.82 -8.62
N LEU A 382 -23.26 6.86 -9.14
CA LEU A 382 -24.43 7.14 -9.99
C LEU A 382 -25.48 7.98 -9.23
N LEU A 383 -25.83 7.57 -8.00
CA LEU A 383 -26.78 8.32 -7.16
C LEU A 383 -26.29 9.73 -6.79
N SER A 384 -24.97 9.94 -6.61
CA SER A 384 -24.39 11.27 -6.31
C SER A 384 -24.48 12.27 -7.46
N GLN A 385 -24.91 11.85 -8.65
CA GLN A 385 -25.20 12.74 -9.77
C GLN A 385 -26.68 13.14 -9.85
N LYS A 386 -27.58 12.50 -9.08
CA LYS A 386 -29.04 12.59 -9.21
C LYS A 386 -29.60 14.01 -9.16
N ASP A 387 -29.00 14.90 -8.37
CA ASP A 387 -29.43 16.31 -8.27
C ASP A 387 -29.25 17.10 -9.58
N VAL A 388 -28.47 16.58 -10.53
CA VAL A 388 -28.22 17.14 -11.87
C VAL A 388 -28.71 16.21 -12.97
N VAL A 389 -28.36 14.92 -12.94
CA VAL A 389 -28.81 13.92 -13.91
C VAL A 389 -28.84 12.50 -13.33
N TYR A 390 -29.84 11.72 -13.72
CA TYR A 390 -29.93 10.28 -13.48
C TYR A 390 -30.69 9.56 -14.60
N THR A 391 -30.74 8.24 -14.53
CA THR A 391 -31.53 7.41 -15.46
C THR A 391 -32.54 6.54 -14.74
N GLU A 392 -33.59 6.16 -15.49
CA GLU A 392 -34.53 5.12 -15.12
C GLU A 392 -34.58 4.07 -16.26
N PRO A 393 -34.13 2.82 -16.02
CA PRO A 393 -33.47 2.32 -14.80
C PRO A 393 -32.12 3.01 -14.51
N LEU A 394 -31.71 2.99 -13.23
CA LEU A 394 -30.46 3.59 -12.75
C LEU A 394 -29.20 2.91 -13.34
N GLU A 395 -29.30 1.61 -13.60
CA GLU A 395 -28.28 0.83 -14.31
C GLU A 395 -28.76 0.62 -15.74
N ILE A 396 -28.04 1.19 -16.70
CA ILE A 396 -28.42 1.18 -18.12
C ILE A 396 -28.15 -0.22 -18.69
N GLN A 397 -29.16 -0.85 -19.29
CA GLN A 397 -29.05 -2.20 -19.88
C GLN A 397 -29.00 -2.12 -21.41
N ALA A 398 -28.07 -2.84 -22.02
CA ALA A 398 -27.95 -2.96 -23.47
C ALA A 398 -29.24 -3.51 -24.12
N GLY A 399 -29.55 -3.07 -25.34
CA GLY A 399 -30.77 -3.41 -26.07
C GLY A 399 -32.09 -2.82 -25.53
N SER A 400 -32.10 -2.33 -24.30
CA SER A 400 -33.29 -1.84 -23.58
C SER A 400 -33.53 -0.34 -23.81
N PRO A 401 -34.76 0.17 -23.62
CA PRO A 401 -34.98 1.61 -23.48
C PRO A 401 -34.46 2.11 -22.12
N VAL A 402 -33.97 3.35 -22.09
CA VAL A 402 -33.61 4.08 -20.88
C VAL A 402 -34.18 5.50 -20.94
N THR A 403 -34.73 5.98 -19.83
CA THR A 403 -35.14 7.38 -19.67
C THR A 403 -34.02 8.14 -18.95
N VAL A 404 -33.59 9.28 -19.50
CA VAL A 404 -32.62 10.20 -18.89
C VAL A 404 -33.40 11.37 -18.29
N LEU A 405 -33.19 11.66 -17.01
CA LEU A 405 -33.81 12.76 -16.27
C LEU A 405 -32.75 13.77 -15.83
N TYR A 406 -32.96 15.04 -16.13
CA TYR A 406 -31.99 16.14 -16.00
C TYR A 406 -32.60 17.36 -15.31
N ASN A 407 -31.88 17.99 -14.39
CA ASN A 407 -32.35 19.14 -13.62
C ASN A 407 -31.64 20.44 -14.06
N PRO A 408 -32.16 21.18 -15.06
CA PRO A 408 -31.50 22.38 -15.57
C PRO A 408 -31.26 23.44 -14.49
N SER A 409 -32.09 23.50 -13.45
CA SER A 409 -31.97 24.50 -12.37
C SER A 409 -30.63 24.44 -11.62
N ASN A 410 -29.96 23.29 -11.60
CA ASN A 410 -28.68 23.09 -10.93
C ASN A 410 -27.46 23.26 -11.87
N THR A 411 -27.66 23.84 -13.07
CA THR A 411 -26.66 23.88 -14.15
C THR A 411 -26.55 25.25 -14.82
N VAL A 412 -25.64 25.38 -15.80
CA VAL A 412 -25.57 26.55 -16.70
C VAL A 412 -26.82 26.73 -17.59
N LEU A 413 -27.68 25.72 -17.71
CA LEU A 413 -28.94 25.79 -18.44
C LEU A 413 -30.15 26.20 -17.56
N ASN A 414 -29.91 26.70 -16.34
CA ASN A 414 -30.98 27.22 -15.48
C ASN A 414 -31.71 28.39 -16.16
N GLY A 415 -33.05 28.37 -16.11
CA GLY A 415 -33.91 29.40 -16.70
C GLY A 415 -33.96 29.44 -18.23
N LYS A 416 -33.39 28.44 -18.93
CA LYS A 416 -33.49 28.34 -20.40
C LYS A 416 -34.91 27.91 -20.83
N PRO A 417 -35.43 28.43 -21.95
CA PRO A 417 -36.79 28.11 -22.42
C PRO A 417 -36.90 26.72 -23.07
N GLU A 418 -35.77 26.16 -23.52
CA GLU A 418 -35.66 24.81 -24.04
C GLU A 418 -34.36 24.17 -23.54
N VAL A 419 -34.38 22.84 -23.42
CA VAL A 419 -33.21 22.01 -23.22
C VAL A 419 -33.29 20.84 -24.20
N TRP A 420 -32.17 20.55 -24.84
CA TRP A 420 -31.99 19.47 -25.79
C TRP A 420 -30.94 18.51 -25.24
N PHE A 421 -31.30 17.25 -25.15
CA PHE A 421 -30.38 16.15 -24.93
C PHE A 421 -29.66 15.84 -26.25
N ARG A 422 -28.33 15.65 -26.20
CA ARG A 422 -27.56 15.08 -27.30
C ARG A 422 -26.90 13.81 -26.81
N GLY A 423 -27.39 12.66 -27.24
CA GLY A 423 -26.84 11.35 -26.87
C GLY A 423 -25.93 10.73 -27.93
N SER A 424 -25.01 9.90 -27.51
CA SER A 424 -24.31 8.91 -28.33
C SER A 424 -23.93 7.72 -27.45
N PHE A 425 -23.17 6.77 -28.01
CA PHE A 425 -22.66 5.62 -27.28
C PHE A 425 -21.17 5.39 -27.60
N ASN A 426 -20.51 4.62 -26.74
CA ASN A 426 -19.12 4.19 -26.90
C ASN A 426 -18.14 5.35 -27.11
N ARG A 427 -18.08 6.28 -26.15
CA ARG A 427 -17.19 7.46 -26.16
C ARG A 427 -17.40 8.35 -27.39
N TRP A 428 -18.66 8.59 -27.72
CA TRP A 428 -19.14 9.31 -28.92
C TRP A 428 -18.86 8.62 -30.26
N THR A 429 -18.30 7.40 -30.29
CA THR A 429 -17.89 6.74 -31.56
C THR A 429 -18.98 5.90 -32.22
N HIS A 430 -20.13 5.67 -31.56
CA HIS A 430 -21.14 4.74 -32.05
C HIS A 430 -21.96 5.28 -33.25
N ARG A 431 -22.21 4.41 -34.24
CA ARG A 431 -22.84 4.72 -35.54
C ARG A 431 -24.29 5.23 -35.49
N LEU A 432 -24.96 5.13 -34.34
CA LEU A 432 -26.32 5.64 -34.13
C LEU A 432 -26.36 7.01 -33.43
N GLY A 433 -25.21 7.61 -33.10
CA GLY A 433 -25.12 8.97 -32.58
C GLY A 433 -24.59 9.99 -33.60
N PRO A 434 -24.76 11.31 -33.35
CA PRO A 434 -25.49 11.88 -32.22
C PRO A 434 -27.01 11.82 -32.38
N LEU A 435 -27.71 11.63 -31.27
CA LEU A 435 -29.17 11.64 -31.13
C LEU A 435 -29.60 12.96 -30.46
N PRO A 436 -29.89 14.04 -31.22
CA PRO A 436 -30.53 15.23 -30.69
C PRO A 436 -32.00 14.90 -30.36
N GLN A 437 -32.41 15.18 -29.13
CA GLN A 437 -33.80 15.05 -28.67
C GLN A 437 -34.15 16.26 -27.80
N LYS A 438 -35.31 16.88 -28.05
CA LYS A 438 -35.83 17.90 -27.14
C LYS A 438 -36.29 17.23 -25.85
N MET A 439 -35.94 17.80 -24.70
CA MET A 439 -36.40 17.26 -23.41
C MET A 439 -37.79 17.79 -23.05
N GLU A 440 -38.60 16.92 -22.46
CA GLU A 440 -39.97 17.20 -22.01
C GLU A 440 -40.02 17.33 -20.48
N ALA A 441 -41.06 17.92 -19.90
CA ALA A 441 -41.20 17.98 -18.44
C ALA A 441 -41.43 16.57 -17.84
N ALA A 442 -40.88 16.30 -16.65
CA ALA A 442 -41.16 15.07 -15.91
C ALA A 442 -42.60 15.04 -15.36
N ASP A 443 -43.20 13.84 -15.29
CA ASP A 443 -44.61 13.66 -14.87
C ASP A 443 -44.80 13.77 -13.34
N ASP A 444 -43.70 13.84 -12.58
CA ASP A 444 -43.67 13.88 -11.12
C ASP A 444 -43.89 15.28 -10.53
N GLY A 445 -43.95 16.32 -11.38
CA GLY A 445 -44.09 17.72 -10.97
C GLY A 445 -42.80 18.34 -10.40
N SER A 446 -41.64 17.69 -10.56
CA SER A 446 -40.34 18.24 -10.18
C SER A 446 -39.80 19.22 -11.23
N SER A 447 -38.62 19.80 -10.99
CA SER A 447 -37.89 20.63 -11.96
C SER A 447 -37.14 19.82 -13.03
N HIS A 448 -37.28 18.48 -13.04
CA HIS A 448 -36.59 17.64 -14.02
C HIS A 448 -37.25 17.69 -15.39
N LEU A 449 -36.41 17.62 -16.41
CA LEU A 449 -36.78 17.32 -17.78
C LEU A 449 -36.35 15.89 -18.12
N LYS A 450 -37.12 15.19 -18.95
CA LYS A 450 -36.88 13.80 -19.36
C LYS A 450 -36.73 13.67 -20.89
N THR A 451 -36.02 12.63 -21.31
CA THR A 451 -36.13 12.04 -22.65
C THR A 451 -35.88 10.53 -22.58
N SER A 452 -36.20 9.78 -23.63
CA SER A 452 -35.92 8.34 -23.69
C SER A 452 -35.15 7.94 -24.95
N ALA A 453 -34.14 7.09 -24.77
CA ALA A 453 -33.30 6.54 -25.83
C ALA A 453 -33.34 5.00 -25.79
N LYS A 454 -33.23 4.35 -26.96
CA LYS A 454 -32.99 2.90 -27.03
C LYS A 454 -31.47 2.67 -27.01
N VAL A 455 -31.02 1.86 -26.06
CA VAL A 455 -29.61 1.50 -25.91
C VAL A 455 -29.26 0.41 -26.93
N PRO A 456 -28.18 0.53 -27.72
CA PRO A 456 -27.69 -0.52 -28.60
C PRO A 456 -27.28 -1.79 -27.83
N LEU A 457 -27.20 -2.94 -28.53
CA LEU A 457 -26.66 -4.18 -27.94
C LEU A 457 -25.13 -4.14 -27.81
N ASP A 458 -24.47 -3.40 -28.71
CA ASP A 458 -23.04 -3.13 -28.76
C ASP A 458 -22.62 -1.85 -28.01
N ALA A 459 -23.49 -1.30 -27.16
CA ALA A 459 -23.13 -0.18 -26.27
C ALA A 459 -22.51 -0.68 -24.95
N TYR A 460 -21.34 -0.14 -24.61
CA TYR A 460 -20.69 -0.31 -23.30
C TYR A 460 -20.69 1.01 -22.48
N MET A 461 -20.92 2.14 -23.14
CA MET A 461 -21.00 3.47 -22.54
C MET A 461 -22.12 4.25 -23.24
N MET A 462 -22.89 5.03 -22.49
CA MET A 462 -23.81 6.04 -22.98
C MET A 462 -23.22 7.42 -22.70
N ASP A 463 -23.02 8.21 -23.74
CA ASP A 463 -22.35 9.52 -23.70
C ASP A 463 -23.37 10.62 -24.02
N PHE A 464 -23.36 11.73 -23.28
CA PHE A 464 -24.28 12.84 -23.59
C PHE A 464 -23.84 14.21 -23.06
N VAL A 465 -24.43 15.24 -23.66
CA VAL A 465 -24.42 16.63 -23.18
C VAL A 465 -25.83 17.22 -23.33
N PHE A 466 -26.09 18.30 -22.61
CA PHE A 466 -27.33 19.07 -22.73
C PHE A 466 -27.04 20.41 -23.40
N SER A 467 -27.95 20.93 -24.22
CA SER A 467 -27.80 22.23 -24.88
C SER A 467 -29.09 23.05 -24.91
N GLU A 468 -28.95 24.37 -24.95
CA GLU A 468 -30.06 25.34 -25.06
C GLU A 468 -30.87 25.20 -26.36
N LYS A 469 -30.30 24.56 -27.41
CA LYS A 469 -30.89 24.42 -28.74
C LYS A 469 -30.55 23.07 -29.38
N GLU A 470 -31.30 22.71 -30.42
CA GLU A 470 -31.02 21.58 -31.31
C GLU A 470 -29.64 21.70 -31.97
N ASP A 471 -29.19 22.91 -32.34
CA ASP A 471 -27.83 23.17 -32.82
C ASP A 471 -27.18 24.44 -32.25
N GLY A 472 -25.93 24.29 -31.82
CA GLY A 472 -25.14 25.31 -31.13
C GLY A 472 -25.78 25.80 -29.82
N GLY A 473 -25.41 27.02 -29.42
CA GLY A 473 -25.89 27.66 -28.19
C GLY A 473 -25.00 27.37 -26.98
N MET A 474 -25.57 27.54 -25.78
CA MET A 474 -24.94 27.15 -24.52
C MET A 474 -25.11 25.64 -24.29
N PHE A 475 -24.06 25.01 -23.76
CA PHE A 475 -24.04 23.59 -23.41
C PHE A 475 -23.80 23.43 -21.91
N ASP A 476 -24.48 22.48 -21.28
CA ASP A 476 -23.94 21.79 -20.11
C ASP A 476 -23.23 20.51 -20.58
N ASN A 477 -21.91 20.52 -20.42
CA ASN A 477 -21.02 19.40 -20.68
C ASN A 477 -20.13 19.10 -19.48
N LYS A 478 -20.62 19.31 -18.25
CA LYS A 478 -19.93 18.89 -17.01
C LYS A 478 -18.50 19.42 -16.94
N ASP A 479 -18.34 20.73 -17.08
CA ASP A 479 -17.06 21.47 -17.14
C ASP A 479 -16.07 20.95 -18.23
N GLY A 480 -16.60 20.46 -19.36
CA GLY A 480 -15.79 19.94 -20.46
C GLY A 480 -15.29 18.51 -20.26
N LEU A 481 -15.98 17.72 -19.43
CA LEU A 481 -15.83 16.26 -19.34
C LEU A 481 -16.86 15.51 -20.19
N ASP A 482 -18.04 16.12 -20.41
CA ASP A 482 -19.32 15.50 -20.80
C ASP A 482 -19.89 14.56 -19.72
N TYR A 483 -21.11 14.08 -19.92
CA TYR A 483 -21.70 13.01 -19.11
C TYR A 483 -21.47 11.66 -19.79
N HIS A 484 -21.04 10.69 -18.99
CA HIS A 484 -20.72 9.33 -19.40
C HIS A 484 -21.27 8.37 -18.34
N LEU A 485 -22.12 7.43 -18.76
CA LEU A 485 -22.75 6.42 -17.91
C LEU A 485 -22.51 5.01 -18.47
N PRO A 486 -22.04 4.04 -17.66
CA PRO A 486 -21.72 2.69 -18.15
C PRO A 486 -22.99 1.92 -18.54
N VAL A 487 -22.87 1.06 -19.56
CA VAL A 487 -23.94 0.17 -20.01
C VAL A 487 -23.61 -1.26 -19.64
N VAL A 488 -24.54 -1.91 -18.93
CA VAL A 488 -24.48 -3.30 -18.50
C VAL A 488 -25.06 -4.21 -19.59
N GLY A 489 -24.52 -5.42 -19.73
CA GLY A 489 -24.99 -6.42 -20.71
C GLY A 489 -24.56 -6.17 -22.16
N GLY A 490 -23.76 -5.13 -22.43
CA GLY A 490 -23.22 -4.84 -23.75
C GLY A 490 -22.28 -5.93 -24.28
N ILE A 491 -22.44 -6.30 -25.55
CA ILE A 491 -21.59 -7.31 -26.23
C ILE A 491 -20.25 -6.73 -26.72
N ALA A 492 -20.10 -5.40 -26.66
CA ALA A 492 -18.81 -4.72 -26.79
C ALA A 492 -18.25 -4.37 -25.40
N LYS A 493 -16.93 -4.13 -25.30
CA LYS A 493 -16.27 -3.59 -24.11
C LYS A 493 -15.50 -2.33 -24.47
N GLU A 494 -15.28 -1.46 -23.48
CA GLU A 494 -14.40 -0.28 -23.62
C GLU A 494 -13.00 -0.73 -24.09
N PRO A 495 -12.46 -0.20 -25.20
CA PRO A 495 -11.10 -0.48 -25.63
C PRO A 495 -10.08 0.00 -24.58
N PRO A 496 -9.13 -0.83 -24.16
CA PRO A 496 -8.22 -0.49 -23.07
C PRO A 496 -7.25 0.62 -23.50
N LEU A 497 -7.38 1.80 -22.90
CA LEU A 497 -6.36 2.86 -22.99
C LEU A 497 -4.99 2.35 -22.57
N HIS A 498 -3.92 2.88 -23.18
CA HIS A 498 -2.55 2.75 -22.67
C HIS A 498 -2.11 4.05 -21.95
N ILE A 499 -1.95 3.97 -20.63
CA ILE A 499 -1.48 5.07 -19.78
C ILE A 499 -0.03 4.79 -19.38
N VAL A 500 0.85 5.77 -19.63
CA VAL A 500 2.22 5.78 -19.10
C VAL A 500 2.34 6.88 -18.06
N HIS A 501 2.56 6.52 -16.79
CA HIS A 501 2.92 7.47 -15.75
C HIS A 501 4.41 7.76 -15.78
N ILE A 502 4.80 9.03 -15.63
CA ILE A 502 6.19 9.44 -15.41
C ILE A 502 6.29 10.10 -14.04
N ALA A 503 7.00 9.43 -13.13
CA ALA A 503 7.07 9.77 -11.71
C ALA A 503 8.47 9.59 -11.14
N VAL A 504 8.76 10.28 -10.03
CA VAL A 504 10.03 10.18 -9.29
C VAL A 504 9.88 9.62 -7.87
N GLU A 505 8.64 9.45 -7.39
CA GLU A 505 8.29 8.68 -6.20
C GLU A 505 7.33 7.54 -6.58
N MET A 506 7.49 6.38 -5.94
CA MET A 506 6.58 5.24 -6.03
C MET A 506 6.62 4.44 -4.72
N ALA A 507 5.46 4.08 -4.20
CA ALA A 507 5.33 3.22 -3.03
C ALA A 507 5.45 1.73 -3.43
N PRO A 508 5.94 0.85 -2.54
CA PRO A 508 6.70 1.14 -1.32
C PRO A 508 8.21 1.40 -1.61
N ILE A 509 8.64 1.34 -2.87
CA ILE A 509 10.05 1.22 -3.29
C ILE A 509 10.92 2.46 -3.07
N ALA A 510 10.38 3.67 -3.27
CA ALA A 510 11.09 4.95 -3.18
C ALA A 510 10.08 6.10 -2.97
N LYS A 511 9.81 6.44 -1.70
CA LYS A 511 8.71 7.31 -1.26
C LYS A 511 9.20 8.35 -0.25
N VAL A 512 8.71 9.59 -0.37
CA VAL A 512 9.02 10.75 0.51
C VAL A 512 7.75 11.49 0.97
N GLY A 513 6.68 11.42 0.18
CA GLY A 513 5.36 11.98 0.47
C GLY A 513 4.21 11.06 0.00
N GLY A 514 3.02 11.65 -0.15
CA GLY A 514 1.84 10.94 -0.68
C GLY A 514 1.86 10.75 -2.21
N LEU A 515 2.80 11.37 -2.92
CA LEU A 515 2.96 11.22 -4.37
C LEU A 515 3.19 9.74 -4.74
N GLY A 516 4.12 9.07 -4.04
CA GLY A 516 4.40 7.66 -4.29
C GLY A 516 3.22 6.72 -4.00
N ASP A 517 2.37 7.08 -3.03
CA ASP A 517 1.11 6.34 -2.78
C ASP A 517 0.16 6.47 -3.97
N VAL A 518 -0.10 7.70 -4.43
CA VAL A 518 -1.00 7.96 -5.55
C VAL A 518 -0.54 7.25 -6.82
N VAL A 519 0.75 7.37 -7.19
CA VAL A 519 1.31 6.76 -8.41
C VAL A 519 1.04 5.25 -8.43
N THR A 520 1.24 4.58 -7.30
CA THR A 520 1.05 3.12 -7.18
C THR A 520 -0.43 2.76 -7.18
N SER A 521 -1.20 3.40 -6.30
CA SER A 521 -2.59 3.03 -6.00
C SER A 521 -3.54 3.38 -7.15
N LEU A 522 -3.35 4.53 -7.80
CA LEU A 522 -4.11 4.91 -9.00
C LEU A 522 -3.80 3.95 -10.15
N SER A 523 -2.53 3.58 -10.36
CA SER A 523 -2.15 2.62 -11.41
C SER A 523 -2.83 1.26 -11.20
N ARG A 524 -2.84 0.73 -9.96
CA ARG A 524 -3.56 -0.51 -9.62
C ARG A 524 -5.06 -0.38 -9.87
N ALA A 525 -5.68 0.73 -9.47
CA ALA A 525 -7.13 0.94 -9.66
C ALA A 525 -7.52 1.10 -11.14
N VAL A 526 -6.68 1.73 -11.95
CA VAL A 526 -6.87 1.86 -13.41
C VAL A 526 -6.67 0.51 -14.12
N GLN A 527 -5.74 -0.34 -13.65
CA GLN A 527 -5.65 -1.74 -14.08
C GLN A 527 -6.89 -2.56 -13.65
N GLU A 528 -7.42 -2.34 -12.44
CA GLU A 528 -8.69 -2.92 -11.97
C GLU A 528 -9.95 -2.38 -12.71
N LEU A 529 -9.79 -1.41 -13.62
CA LEU A 529 -10.79 -0.96 -14.60
C LEU A 529 -10.50 -1.50 -16.01
N SER A 530 -9.58 -2.47 -16.15
CA SER A 530 -9.16 -3.10 -17.42
C SER A 530 -8.35 -2.21 -18.39
N HIS A 531 -7.73 -1.13 -17.92
CA HIS A 531 -6.83 -0.31 -18.74
C HIS A 531 -5.35 -0.72 -18.55
N ASN A 532 -4.53 -0.50 -19.58
CA ASN A 532 -3.11 -0.83 -19.54
C ASN A 532 -2.31 0.32 -18.89
N VAL A 533 -1.52 0.00 -17.85
CA VAL A 533 -0.72 0.99 -17.11
C VAL A 533 0.73 0.55 -16.97
N ASP A 534 1.63 1.40 -17.43
CA ASP A 534 3.08 1.33 -17.21
C ASP A 534 3.57 2.56 -16.43
N ILE A 535 4.62 2.40 -15.62
CA ILE A 535 5.31 3.49 -14.94
C ILE A 535 6.75 3.56 -15.44
N ILE A 536 7.21 4.74 -15.90
CA ILE A 536 8.64 5.00 -16.11
C ILE A 536 9.19 5.66 -14.84
N PHE A 537 10.30 5.12 -14.33
CA PHE A 537 10.84 5.45 -13.02
C PHE A 537 12.37 5.60 -13.03
N PRO A 538 13.00 6.49 -12.22
CA PRO A 538 14.46 6.55 -12.09
C PRO A 538 14.97 5.38 -11.24
N LYS A 539 16.03 4.69 -11.67
CA LYS A 539 16.66 3.61 -10.89
C LYS A 539 17.60 4.17 -9.82
N TYR A 540 17.03 4.67 -8.72
CA TYR A 540 17.80 5.13 -7.57
C TYR A 540 18.62 4.01 -6.91
N ASP A 541 19.74 4.39 -6.31
CA ASP A 541 20.52 3.54 -5.41
C ASP A 541 19.77 3.17 -4.11
N CYS A 542 18.83 4.01 -3.67
CA CYS A 542 18.02 3.79 -2.46
C CYS A 542 16.69 3.03 -2.67
N ILE A 543 16.48 2.38 -3.83
CA ILE A 543 15.29 1.54 -4.08
C ILE A 543 15.24 0.35 -3.12
N LYS A 544 14.08 0.11 -2.49
CA LYS A 544 13.80 -1.11 -1.72
C LYS A 544 13.53 -2.30 -2.65
N TYR A 545 14.59 -2.92 -3.18
CA TYR A 545 14.49 -4.02 -4.17
C TYR A 545 13.62 -5.21 -3.74
N ASN A 546 13.44 -5.46 -2.44
CA ASN A 546 12.57 -6.53 -1.92
C ASN A 546 11.09 -6.44 -2.37
N PHE A 547 10.64 -5.26 -2.83
CA PHE A 547 9.27 -5.04 -3.33
C PHE A 547 9.19 -5.00 -4.86
N VAL A 548 10.31 -5.26 -5.57
CA VAL A 548 10.35 -5.35 -7.04
C VAL A 548 10.41 -6.80 -7.46
N LYS A 549 9.32 -7.31 -8.04
CA LYS A 549 9.25 -8.66 -8.60
C LYS A 549 9.76 -8.67 -10.05
N ASP A 550 10.27 -9.83 -10.47
CA ASP A 550 10.63 -10.12 -11.86
C ASP A 550 11.61 -9.11 -12.50
N LEU A 551 12.49 -8.49 -11.70
CA LEU A 551 13.39 -7.43 -12.16
C LEU A 551 14.47 -7.98 -13.11
N GLN A 552 14.35 -7.63 -14.38
CA GLN A 552 15.20 -8.09 -15.48
C GLN A 552 15.72 -6.92 -16.33
N PHE A 553 16.86 -7.12 -17.00
CA PHE A 553 17.34 -6.16 -18.01
C PHE A 553 16.46 -6.28 -19.27
N ASN A 554 15.95 -5.15 -19.78
CA ASN A 554 15.09 -5.11 -20.96
C ASN A 554 15.88 -4.69 -22.22
N ARG A 555 16.60 -3.55 -22.14
CA ARG A 555 17.40 -2.98 -23.24
C ARG A 555 18.32 -1.88 -22.71
N SER A 556 19.21 -1.37 -23.55
CA SER A 556 19.85 -0.06 -23.33
C SER A 556 19.80 0.81 -24.58
N TYR A 557 19.95 2.11 -24.39
CA TYR A 557 19.97 3.12 -25.44
C TYR A 557 20.92 4.25 -25.04
N HIS A 558 21.31 5.09 -26.00
CA HIS A 558 22.27 6.18 -25.75
C HIS A 558 21.57 7.53 -25.87
N TRP A 559 21.65 8.34 -24.81
CA TRP A 559 21.16 9.71 -24.80
C TRP A 559 21.94 10.57 -23.79
N GLY A 560 21.96 11.89 -24.02
CA GLY A 560 22.56 12.85 -23.06
C GLY A 560 24.06 12.63 -22.79
N GLY A 561 24.78 11.97 -23.70
CA GLY A 561 26.20 11.64 -23.55
C GLY A 561 26.51 10.41 -22.68
N THR A 562 25.52 9.56 -22.39
CA THR A 562 25.71 8.32 -21.61
C THR A 562 24.86 7.16 -22.16
N GLU A 563 25.18 5.94 -21.75
CA GLU A 563 24.28 4.80 -21.89
C GLU A 563 23.20 4.89 -20.80
N ILE A 564 21.95 4.58 -21.15
CA ILE A 564 20.85 4.43 -20.22
C ILE A 564 20.36 2.99 -20.33
N LYS A 565 20.50 2.23 -19.23
CA LYS A 565 20.01 0.85 -19.14
C LYS A 565 18.57 0.87 -18.65
N VAL A 566 17.72 0.10 -19.29
CA VAL A 566 16.31 -0.08 -18.93
C VAL A 566 16.17 -1.43 -18.27
N TRP A 567 15.74 -1.42 -17.01
CA TRP A 567 15.30 -2.63 -16.33
C TRP A 567 13.77 -2.64 -16.30
N HIS A 568 13.16 -3.81 -16.44
CA HIS A 568 11.71 -4.00 -16.33
C HIS A 568 11.41 -4.92 -15.15
N GLY A 569 10.32 -4.65 -14.44
CA GLY A 569 9.85 -5.48 -13.32
C GLY A 569 8.45 -5.06 -12.88
N LYS A 570 7.94 -5.66 -11.80
CA LYS A 570 6.61 -5.37 -11.24
C LYS A 570 6.68 -4.89 -9.79
N VAL A 571 5.89 -3.88 -9.47
CA VAL A 571 5.73 -3.34 -8.11
C VAL A 571 4.24 -3.25 -7.79
N GLU A 572 3.79 -3.94 -6.74
CA GLU A 572 2.36 -4.14 -6.40
C GLU A 572 1.47 -4.59 -7.57
N GLY A 573 2.06 -5.32 -8.52
CA GLY A 573 1.42 -5.82 -9.74
C GLY A 573 1.59 -4.93 -10.97
N VAL A 574 1.84 -3.64 -10.77
CA VAL A 574 2.01 -2.63 -11.83
C VAL A 574 3.33 -2.83 -12.57
N SER A 575 3.33 -2.63 -13.89
CA SER A 575 4.51 -2.71 -14.75
C SER A 575 5.39 -1.46 -14.59
N VAL A 576 6.70 -1.65 -14.36
CA VAL A 576 7.65 -0.53 -14.11
C VAL A 576 8.91 -0.68 -14.97
N TYR A 577 9.25 0.40 -15.69
CA TYR A 577 10.51 0.57 -16.43
C TYR A 577 11.46 1.49 -15.65
N PHE A 578 12.51 0.91 -15.09
CA PHE A 578 13.53 1.61 -14.32
C PHE A 578 14.68 2.07 -15.24
N LEU A 579 14.83 3.38 -15.39
CA LEU A 579 15.89 4.00 -16.18
C LEU A 579 17.15 4.19 -15.34
N ASP A 580 18.29 3.67 -15.81
CA ASP A 580 19.57 3.62 -15.13
C ASP A 580 20.67 4.30 -15.97
N PRO A 581 20.75 5.65 -15.97
CA PRO A 581 21.81 6.39 -16.67
C PRO A 581 23.18 6.09 -16.05
N GLN A 582 24.12 5.61 -16.85
CA GLN A 582 25.44 5.16 -16.42
C GLN A 582 26.41 6.33 -16.10
N ASN A 583 25.87 7.50 -15.74
CA ASN A 583 26.58 8.72 -15.35
C ASN A 583 26.44 9.07 -13.85
N GLY A 584 25.73 8.24 -13.06
CA GLY A 584 25.63 8.39 -11.61
C GLY A 584 24.68 9.48 -11.11
N LEU A 585 23.82 10.07 -11.96
CA LEU A 585 22.82 11.08 -11.53
C LEU A 585 21.87 10.57 -10.43
N PHE A 586 21.55 9.27 -10.43
CA PHE A 586 20.61 8.65 -9.47
C PHE A 586 21.30 7.86 -8.36
N GLN A 587 22.63 8.03 -8.23
CA GLN A 587 23.44 7.51 -7.14
C GLN A 587 23.69 8.66 -6.15
N ARG A 588 22.78 8.78 -5.16
CA ARG A 588 22.70 9.90 -4.21
C ARG A 588 22.24 9.49 -2.79
N GLY A 589 21.74 8.27 -2.60
CA GLY A 589 21.12 7.79 -1.36
C GLY A 589 19.72 8.35 -1.07
N CYS A 590 19.19 9.27 -1.90
CA CYS A 590 17.89 9.90 -1.69
C CYS A 590 17.17 10.27 -2.99
N VAL A 591 15.84 10.38 -2.91
CA VAL A 591 14.99 10.86 -4.02
C VAL A 591 15.15 12.36 -4.23
N TYR A 592 15.07 13.16 -3.17
CA TYR A 592 15.18 14.63 -3.17
C TYR A 592 16.22 15.15 -2.17
N GLY A 593 16.58 16.42 -2.31
CA GLY A 593 17.46 17.16 -1.40
C GLY A 593 18.83 17.46 -1.98
N CYS A 594 19.07 17.11 -3.25
CA CYS A 594 20.33 17.40 -3.93
C CYS A 594 20.27 18.78 -4.60
N ALA A 595 21.40 19.50 -4.59
CA ALA A 595 21.49 20.85 -5.18
C ALA A 595 21.25 20.88 -6.71
N ASP A 596 21.34 19.71 -7.36
CA ASP A 596 21.16 19.49 -8.79
C ASP A 596 19.78 18.91 -9.17
N ASP A 597 18.84 18.70 -8.22
CA ASP A 597 17.58 17.95 -8.43
C ASP A 597 16.78 18.36 -9.68
N ALA A 598 16.62 19.66 -9.95
CA ALA A 598 15.93 20.14 -11.16
C ALA A 598 16.62 19.72 -12.46
N GLY A 599 17.96 19.62 -12.46
CA GLY A 599 18.74 19.09 -13.57
C GLY A 599 18.67 17.56 -13.66
N ARG A 600 18.69 16.86 -12.52
CA ARG A 600 18.55 15.39 -12.45
C ARG A 600 17.21 14.95 -13.04
N PHE A 601 16.11 15.56 -12.60
CA PHE A 601 14.78 15.21 -13.10
C PHE A 601 14.54 15.72 -14.52
N GLY A 602 15.11 16.87 -14.91
CA GLY A 602 15.11 17.31 -16.32
C GLY A 602 15.77 16.28 -17.26
N PHE A 603 16.92 15.72 -16.87
CA PHE A 603 17.56 14.62 -17.60
C PHE A 603 16.66 13.39 -17.67
N PHE A 604 16.05 12.98 -16.55
CA PHE A 604 15.14 11.83 -16.52
C PHE A 604 13.89 12.02 -17.41
N CYS A 605 13.29 13.21 -17.44
CA CYS A 605 12.13 13.49 -18.28
C CYS A 605 12.43 13.34 -19.77
N HIS A 606 13.59 13.84 -20.22
CA HIS A 606 14.07 13.56 -21.57
C HIS A 606 14.33 12.07 -21.78
N ALA A 607 15.05 11.41 -20.88
CA ALA A 607 15.35 9.99 -20.98
C ALA A 607 14.08 9.13 -21.10
N ALA A 608 13.01 9.46 -20.38
CA ALA A 608 11.71 8.78 -20.48
C ALA A 608 11.06 8.96 -21.86
N LEU A 609 11.09 10.17 -22.43
CA LEU A 609 10.57 10.44 -23.77
C LEU A 609 11.38 9.75 -24.88
N GLU A 610 12.71 9.69 -24.72
CA GLU A 610 13.61 8.94 -25.60
C GLU A 610 13.38 7.43 -25.51
N PHE A 611 13.16 6.88 -24.31
CA PHE A 611 12.81 5.47 -24.12
C PHE A 611 11.50 5.12 -24.84
N LEU A 612 10.48 5.98 -24.74
CA LEU A 612 9.22 5.78 -25.46
C LEU A 612 9.43 5.81 -26.99
N LEU A 613 10.10 6.84 -27.50
CA LEU A 613 10.37 7.02 -28.93
C LEU A 613 11.21 5.88 -29.51
N GLN A 614 12.36 5.58 -28.90
CA GLN A 614 13.28 4.53 -29.36
C GLN A 614 12.75 3.12 -29.04
N GLY A 615 11.78 3.01 -28.13
CA GLY A 615 11.07 1.77 -27.83
C GLY A 615 9.91 1.45 -28.79
N GLY A 616 9.40 2.45 -29.52
CA GLY A 616 8.17 2.31 -30.34
C GLY A 616 6.88 2.31 -29.51
N PHE A 617 6.92 2.85 -28.28
CA PHE A 617 5.75 2.93 -27.40
C PHE A 617 4.90 4.15 -27.78
N HIS A 618 3.62 3.90 -28.10
CA HIS A 618 2.65 4.93 -28.47
C HIS A 618 1.47 4.95 -27.48
N PRO A 619 1.66 5.42 -26.24
CA PRO A 619 0.59 5.49 -25.25
C PRO A 619 -0.50 6.49 -25.67
N ASP A 620 -1.71 6.28 -25.17
CA ASP A 620 -2.80 7.25 -25.28
C ASP A 620 -2.54 8.46 -24.38
N ILE A 621 -2.06 8.19 -23.15
CA ILE A 621 -1.87 9.19 -22.09
C ILE A 621 -0.45 9.14 -21.55
N LEU A 622 0.20 10.30 -21.49
CA LEU A 622 1.37 10.54 -20.65
C LEU A 622 0.93 11.28 -19.39
N HIS A 623 0.83 10.56 -18.27
CA HIS A 623 0.42 11.12 -16.99
C HIS A 623 1.64 11.54 -16.17
N CYS A 624 1.83 12.84 -16.07
CA CYS A 624 2.94 13.47 -15.38
C CYS A 624 2.49 13.94 -13.98
N HIS A 625 3.31 13.69 -12.96
CA HIS A 625 3.05 14.11 -11.58
C HIS A 625 4.08 15.12 -11.06
N ASP A 626 3.59 16.28 -10.62
CA ASP A 626 4.30 17.37 -9.94
C ASP A 626 5.52 17.97 -10.71
N TRP A 627 6.14 19.00 -10.13
CA TRP A 627 7.24 19.79 -10.72
C TRP A 627 8.43 18.95 -11.22
N SER A 628 8.62 17.76 -10.65
CA SER A 628 9.70 16.85 -11.00
C SER A 628 9.54 16.18 -12.37
N SER A 629 8.31 15.87 -12.79
CA SER A 629 8.00 15.35 -14.13
C SER A 629 7.48 16.43 -15.09
N ALA A 630 7.18 17.64 -14.59
CA ALA A 630 6.75 18.80 -15.37
C ALA A 630 7.53 19.05 -16.68
N PRO A 631 8.86 18.79 -16.78
CA PRO A 631 9.55 18.93 -18.06
C PRO A 631 8.99 18.07 -19.20
N VAL A 632 8.46 16.88 -18.92
CA VAL A 632 7.82 16.03 -19.94
C VAL A 632 6.78 16.82 -20.73
N SER A 633 5.93 17.60 -20.06
CA SER A 633 4.79 18.26 -20.69
C SER A 633 5.17 19.19 -21.83
N TRP A 634 6.22 20.01 -21.66
CA TRP A 634 6.69 20.87 -22.75
C TRP A 634 7.62 20.14 -23.70
N LEU A 635 8.53 19.30 -23.21
CA LEU A 635 9.48 18.57 -24.05
C LEU A 635 8.76 17.68 -25.06
N PHE A 636 7.73 16.96 -24.62
CA PHE A 636 6.86 16.14 -25.46
C PHE A 636 6.28 16.96 -26.62
N LYS A 637 5.65 18.09 -26.29
CA LYS A 637 4.99 18.97 -27.27
C LYS A 637 6.00 19.60 -28.23
N ASP A 638 7.08 20.19 -27.70
CA ASP A 638 8.13 20.92 -28.42
C ASP A 638 8.97 20.01 -29.34
N HIS A 639 9.17 18.74 -28.99
CA HIS A 639 10.15 17.87 -29.68
C HIS A 639 9.62 16.52 -30.17
N TYR A 640 8.67 15.87 -29.48
CA TYR A 640 8.31 14.46 -29.75
C TYR A 640 6.99 14.29 -30.54
N THR A 641 6.07 15.26 -30.50
CA THR A 641 4.78 15.23 -31.23
C THR A 641 4.93 14.87 -32.72
N HIS A 642 5.99 15.37 -33.37
CA HIS A 642 6.22 15.21 -34.80
C HIS A 642 6.80 13.84 -35.19
N TYR A 643 7.30 13.04 -34.23
CA TYR A 643 7.88 11.71 -34.48
C TYR A 643 6.86 10.58 -34.23
N GLY A 644 5.62 10.76 -34.70
CA GLY A 644 4.56 9.75 -34.67
C GLY A 644 3.71 9.69 -33.39
N LEU A 645 4.06 10.42 -32.33
CA LEU A 645 3.32 10.44 -31.06
C LEU A 645 2.09 11.38 -31.06
N ILE A 646 1.60 11.77 -32.23
CA ILE A 646 0.54 12.78 -32.48
C ILE A 646 -0.79 12.52 -31.75
N LYS A 647 -1.11 11.24 -31.49
CA LYS A 647 -2.33 10.81 -30.78
C LYS A 647 -2.23 10.93 -29.26
N THR A 648 -1.02 10.83 -28.71
CA THR A 648 -0.76 10.89 -27.26
C THR A 648 -1.21 12.22 -26.68
N ARG A 649 -1.68 12.20 -25.43
CA ARG A 649 -2.11 13.40 -24.68
C ARG A 649 -1.42 13.47 -23.33
N VAL A 650 -1.08 14.67 -22.92
CA VAL A 650 -0.37 14.92 -21.66
C VAL A 650 -1.37 15.34 -20.59
N VAL A 651 -1.42 14.59 -19.50
CA VAL A 651 -2.19 14.92 -18.31
C VAL A 651 -1.23 15.23 -17.16
N PHE A 652 -1.47 16.33 -16.44
CA PHE A 652 -0.56 16.80 -15.38
C PHE A 652 -1.26 16.93 -14.02
N THR A 653 -0.83 16.15 -13.01
CA THR A 653 -1.33 16.27 -11.62
C THR A 653 -0.37 17.09 -10.76
N ILE A 654 -0.88 18.16 -10.16
CA ILE A 654 -0.20 18.91 -9.08
C ILE A 654 -0.52 18.22 -7.75
N HIS A 655 0.50 17.75 -7.02
CA HIS A 655 0.31 17.19 -5.67
C HIS A 655 0.59 18.21 -4.57
N ASN A 656 1.53 19.15 -4.77
CA ASN A 656 1.69 20.31 -3.87
C ASN A 656 2.30 21.53 -4.59
N LEU A 657 1.49 22.58 -4.79
CA LEU A 657 1.88 23.77 -5.57
C LEU A 657 3.03 24.60 -4.95
N GLU A 658 3.34 24.41 -3.66
CA GLU A 658 4.46 25.09 -3.00
C GLU A 658 5.83 24.70 -3.57
N PHE A 659 5.94 23.55 -4.24
CA PHE A 659 7.19 23.05 -4.81
C PHE A 659 7.22 23.27 -6.32
N GLY A 660 8.24 23.99 -6.81
CA GLY A 660 8.50 24.10 -8.25
C GLY A 660 7.41 24.81 -9.07
N ALA A 661 6.64 25.73 -8.46
CA ALA A 661 5.54 26.47 -9.10
C ALA A 661 5.85 27.05 -10.51
N GLY A 662 7.09 27.49 -10.77
CA GLY A 662 7.50 27.95 -12.11
C GLY A 662 7.60 26.85 -13.17
N ALA A 663 8.03 25.63 -12.79
CA ALA A 663 8.02 24.46 -13.67
C ALA A 663 6.59 23.94 -13.87
N ILE A 664 5.78 23.93 -12.80
CA ILE A 664 4.33 23.66 -12.86
C ILE A 664 3.65 24.60 -13.85
N GLY A 665 3.87 25.92 -13.74
CA GLY A 665 3.28 26.91 -14.66
C GLY A 665 3.68 26.70 -16.12
N LYS A 666 4.92 26.29 -16.39
CA LYS A 666 5.30 25.87 -17.74
C LYS A 666 4.54 24.60 -18.16
N ALA A 667 4.49 23.55 -17.34
CA ALA A 667 3.73 22.33 -17.66
C ALA A 667 2.23 22.59 -17.89
N MET A 668 1.60 23.46 -17.09
CA MET A 668 0.19 23.86 -17.25
C MET A 668 -0.10 24.52 -18.61
N THR A 669 0.88 25.23 -19.19
CA THR A 669 0.76 25.74 -20.57
C THR A 669 0.57 24.59 -21.57
N PHE A 670 1.42 23.56 -21.49
CA PHE A 670 1.56 22.52 -22.52
C PHE A 670 0.73 21.24 -22.31
N ALA A 671 0.28 20.94 -21.08
CA ALA A 671 -0.58 19.80 -20.80
C ALA A 671 -1.97 19.97 -21.46
N ASP A 672 -2.55 18.89 -21.97
CA ASP A 672 -3.88 18.92 -22.62
C ASP A 672 -4.99 19.04 -21.57
N LYS A 673 -4.87 18.29 -20.47
CA LYS A 673 -5.68 18.41 -19.25
C LYS A 673 -4.76 18.46 -18.02
N ALA A 674 -5.20 19.15 -16.99
CA ALA A 674 -4.51 19.24 -15.71
C ALA A 674 -5.45 18.97 -14.54
N THR A 675 -4.88 18.54 -13.41
CA THR A 675 -5.65 18.25 -12.20
C THR A 675 -4.84 18.50 -10.92
N THR A 676 -5.53 18.58 -9.80
CA THR A 676 -4.92 18.50 -8.47
C THR A 676 -5.77 17.63 -7.54
N VAL A 677 -5.18 17.22 -6.43
CA VAL A 677 -5.61 16.10 -5.59
C VAL A 677 -6.83 16.39 -4.67
N SER A 678 -7.61 17.43 -4.96
CA SER A 678 -8.81 17.85 -4.23
C SER A 678 -9.63 18.88 -5.03
N ARG A 679 -10.96 18.84 -4.87
CA ARG A 679 -11.93 19.81 -5.41
C ARG A 679 -11.89 21.14 -4.68
N THR A 680 -11.74 21.13 -3.36
CA THR A 680 -11.56 22.35 -2.58
C THR A 680 -10.17 22.96 -2.81
N TYR A 681 -9.09 22.17 -2.85
CA TYR A 681 -7.75 22.71 -3.11
C TYR A 681 -7.64 23.32 -4.51
N ALA A 682 -8.27 22.73 -5.53
CA ALA A 682 -8.37 23.31 -6.87
C ALA A 682 -8.95 24.74 -6.84
N LYS A 683 -9.98 24.97 -6.00
CA LYS A 683 -10.57 26.30 -5.78
C LYS A 683 -9.67 27.22 -4.96
N GLU A 684 -9.02 26.72 -3.90
CA GLU A 684 -8.05 27.47 -3.09
C GLU A 684 -6.87 28.01 -3.94
N VAL A 685 -6.36 27.21 -4.90
CA VAL A 685 -5.23 27.62 -5.76
C VAL A 685 -5.63 28.30 -7.07
N ALA A 686 -6.92 28.38 -7.41
CA ALA A 686 -7.40 28.92 -8.69
C ALA A 686 -6.95 30.37 -8.96
N GLY A 687 -6.73 31.17 -7.91
CA GLY A 687 -6.23 32.54 -8.01
C GLY A 687 -4.72 32.67 -8.23
N ASN A 688 -3.94 31.58 -8.17
CA ASN A 688 -2.50 31.61 -8.38
C ASN A 688 -2.18 31.91 -9.85
N SER A 689 -1.21 32.79 -10.13
CA SER A 689 -0.84 33.22 -11.49
C SER A 689 -0.33 32.11 -12.40
N VAL A 690 0.08 30.95 -11.87
CA VAL A 690 0.46 29.77 -12.66
C VAL A 690 -0.71 28.83 -12.99
N ILE A 691 -1.89 29.08 -12.40
CA ILE A 691 -3.10 28.25 -12.53
C ILE A 691 -4.25 29.03 -13.21
N SER A 692 -4.43 30.30 -12.85
CA SER A 692 -5.52 31.14 -13.35
C SER A 692 -5.63 31.28 -14.88
N PRO A 693 -4.55 31.24 -15.69
CA PRO A 693 -4.65 31.23 -17.16
C PRO A 693 -5.15 29.89 -17.75
N HIS A 694 -5.32 28.86 -16.93
CA HIS A 694 -5.51 27.47 -17.35
C HIS A 694 -6.72 26.78 -16.70
N LEU A 695 -7.59 27.53 -16.01
CA LEU A 695 -8.75 27.00 -15.28
C LEU A 695 -9.69 26.15 -16.16
N TYR A 696 -9.85 26.51 -17.44
CA TYR A 696 -10.66 25.77 -18.43
C TYR A 696 -10.23 24.31 -18.67
N LYS A 697 -9.04 23.91 -18.17
CA LYS A 697 -8.53 22.55 -18.25
C LYS A 697 -8.01 22.00 -16.91
N PHE A 698 -8.30 22.68 -15.79
CA PHE A 698 -7.78 22.34 -14.47
C PHE A 698 -8.90 21.84 -13.52
N HIS A 699 -8.79 20.58 -13.10
CA HIS A 699 -9.85 19.86 -12.38
C HIS A 699 -9.38 19.47 -10.97
N GLY A 700 -10.30 19.27 -10.04
CA GLY A 700 -10.00 18.71 -8.72
C GLY A 700 -10.51 17.27 -8.63
N ILE A 701 -9.62 16.30 -8.43
CA ILE A 701 -9.98 14.90 -8.18
C ILE A 701 -9.40 14.51 -6.82
N VAL A 702 -10.26 14.09 -5.89
CA VAL A 702 -9.86 13.69 -4.53
C VAL A 702 -9.10 12.36 -4.61
N ASN A 703 -7.98 12.21 -3.90
CA ASN A 703 -7.26 10.92 -3.86
C ASN A 703 -8.04 9.87 -3.05
N GLY A 704 -7.86 8.59 -3.43
CA GLY A 704 -8.20 7.47 -2.56
C GLY A 704 -7.00 7.02 -1.69
N ILE A 705 -7.23 5.99 -0.88
CA ILE A 705 -6.18 5.15 -0.28
C ILE A 705 -6.18 3.76 -0.92
N ASP A 706 -5.04 3.07 -0.88
CA ASP A 706 -4.99 1.65 -1.26
C ASP A 706 -5.62 0.80 -0.13
N PRO A 707 -6.74 0.09 -0.40
CA PRO A 707 -7.44 -0.68 0.61
C PRO A 707 -6.74 -2.00 0.95
N ASP A 708 -5.76 -2.44 0.15
CA ASP A 708 -4.99 -3.67 0.41
C ASP A 708 -3.75 -3.35 1.29
N ILE A 709 -3.22 -2.11 1.23
CA ILE A 709 -2.17 -1.61 2.15
C ILE A 709 -2.78 -1.20 3.50
N TRP A 710 -3.92 -0.54 3.48
CA TRP A 710 -4.59 0.00 4.68
C TRP A 710 -5.81 -0.85 5.07
N ASP A 711 -5.58 -2.14 5.34
CA ASP A 711 -6.66 -3.08 5.70
C ASP A 711 -6.61 -3.55 7.17
N PRO A 712 -7.46 -3.02 8.08
CA PRO A 712 -7.53 -3.53 9.46
C PRO A 712 -7.91 -5.01 9.58
N TYR A 713 -8.37 -5.66 8.52
CA TYR A 713 -8.61 -7.11 8.52
C TYR A 713 -7.37 -7.93 8.13
N ASN A 714 -6.40 -7.36 7.41
CA ASN A 714 -5.17 -8.04 6.97
C ASN A 714 -3.86 -7.42 7.47
N ASP A 715 -3.92 -6.31 8.19
CA ASP A 715 -2.79 -5.67 8.86
C ASP A 715 -2.17 -6.59 9.93
N ASN A 716 -0.85 -6.77 9.84
CA ASN A 716 -0.06 -7.62 10.74
C ASN A 716 0.65 -6.81 11.85
N PHE A 717 0.47 -5.48 11.89
CA PHE A 717 1.04 -4.59 12.90
C PHE A 717 0.08 -4.31 14.08
N ILE A 718 -1.15 -4.83 14.02
CA ILE A 718 -2.18 -4.71 15.05
C ILE A 718 -2.46 -6.07 15.73
N PRO A 719 -2.84 -6.09 17.02
CA PRO A 719 -2.94 -7.35 17.79
C PRO A 719 -4.19 -8.18 17.49
N VAL A 720 -5.27 -7.56 16.99
CA VAL A 720 -6.55 -8.20 16.65
C VAL A 720 -7.03 -7.62 15.32
N PRO A 721 -7.16 -8.40 14.25
CA PRO A 721 -7.73 -7.94 12.98
C PRO A 721 -9.23 -7.66 13.09
N TYR A 722 -9.73 -6.63 12.43
CA TYR A 722 -11.12 -6.20 12.54
C TYR A 722 -11.72 -5.62 11.25
N THR A 723 -13.05 -5.53 11.26
CA THR A 723 -13.89 -4.91 10.23
C THR A 723 -14.89 -3.96 10.92
N SER A 724 -15.83 -3.35 10.18
CA SER A 724 -16.92 -2.57 10.79
C SER A 724 -17.81 -3.40 11.73
N GLU A 725 -17.81 -4.74 11.59
CA GLU A 725 -18.57 -5.67 12.45
C GLU A 725 -18.03 -5.73 13.89
N ASN A 726 -16.70 -5.70 14.07
CA ASN A 726 -16.02 -5.87 15.37
C ASN A 726 -15.04 -4.73 15.71
N VAL A 727 -15.21 -3.55 15.09
CA VAL A 727 -14.34 -2.37 15.25
C VAL A 727 -14.01 -2.02 16.71
N LEU A 728 -14.97 -2.13 17.63
CA LEU A 728 -14.78 -1.77 19.03
C LEU A 728 -13.80 -2.71 19.75
N GLU A 729 -13.76 -3.99 19.38
CA GLU A 729 -12.83 -4.97 19.93
C GLU A 729 -11.41 -4.73 19.38
N GLY A 730 -11.28 -4.63 18.06
CA GLY A 730 -9.99 -4.41 17.40
C GLY A 730 -9.33 -3.09 17.81
N LYS A 731 -10.09 -1.98 17.85
CA LYS A 731 -9.59 -0.69 18.34
C LYS A 731 -9.21 -0.74 19.83
N ARG A 732 -9.98 -1.44 20.68
CA ARG A 732 -9.63 -1.59 22.10
C ARG A 732 -8.33 -2.37 22.28
N ALA A 733 -8.16 -3.51 21.60
CA ALA A 733 -6.93 -4.30 21.67
C ALA A 733 -5.72 -3.51 21.14
N ALA A 734 -5.89 -2.78 20.03
CA ALA A 734 -4.84 -1.90 19.49
C ALA A 734 -4.49 -0.75 20.45
N LYS A 735 -5.48 -0.17 21.15
CA LYS A 735 -5.30 0.88 22.16
C LYS A 735 -4.56 0.38 23.40
N GLU A 736 -4.89 -0.82 23.88
CA GLU A 736 -4.20 -1.49 24.99
C GLU A 736 -2.72 -1.78 24.64
N GLU A 737 -2.44 -2.31 23.45
CA GLU A 737 -1.06 -2.54 23.00
C GLU A 737 -0.31 -1.22 22.70
N LEU A 738 -0.97 -0.21 22.15
CA LEU A 738 -0.38 1.13 21.93
C LEU A 738 0.03 1.77 23.26
N GLN A 739 -0.84 1.71 24.28
CA GLN A 739 -0.54 2.20 25.62
C GLN A 739 0.68 1.48 26.21
N LYS A 740 0.69 0.14 26.13
CA LYS A 740 1.79 -0.73 26.59
C LYS A 740 3.11 -0.45 25.86
N ARG A 741 3.14 -0.44 24.52
CA ARG A 741 4.35 -0.19 23.69
C ARG A 741 4.94 1.20 23.91
N LEU A 742 4.14 2.19 24.31
CA LEU A 742 4.59 3.57 24.54
C LEU A 742 4.79 3.94 26.02
N GLY A 743 4.52 3.02 26.96
CA GLY A 743 4.66 3.26 28.40
C GLY A 743 3.57 4.19 28.99
N LEU A 744 2.43 4.33 28.31
CA LEU A 744 1.29 5.10 28.80
C LEU A 744 0.50 4.29 29.83
N LYS A 745 -0.28 4.99 30.66
CA LYS A 745 -1.21 4.34 31.59
C LYS A 745 -2.24 3.50 30.83
N SER A 746 -2.32 2.21 31.15
CA SER A 746 -3.41 1.36 30.66
C SER A 746 -4.73 1.77 31.33
N ALA A 747 -5.65 2.31 30.54
CA ALA A 747 -6.98 2.78 30.96
C ALA A 747 -7.81 3.18 29.73
N ASP A 748 -9.14 3.02 29.77
CA ASP A 748 -10.00 3.63 28.74
C ASP A 748 -10.16 5.14 29.00
N LEU A 749 -9.29 5.90 28.36
CA LEU A 749 -9.28 7.37 28.30
C LEU A 749 -9.20 7.76 26.83
N PRO A 750 -9.76 8.90 26.38
CA PRO A 750 -9.66 9.29 24.98
C PRO A 750 -8.20 9.58 24.59
N LEU A 751 -7.75 8.91 23.53
CA LEU A 751 -6.40 9.00 22.98
C LEU A 751 -6.41 9.74 21.65
N VAL A 752 -5.69 10.88 21.60
CA VAL A 752 -5.50 11.70 20.41
C VAL A 752 -4.17 11.32 19.73
N GLY A 753 -4.25 10.72 18.55
CA GLY A 753 -3.09 10.43 17.69
C GLY A 753 -2.79 11.58 16.74
N ILE A 754 -1.50 11.80 16.47
CA ILE A 754 -0.99 12.80 15.51
C ILE A 754 0.11 12.14 14.67
N ILE A 755 -0.16 11.88 13.38
CA ILE A 755 0.80 11.26 12.45
C ILE A 755 1.09 12.25 11.31
N THR A 756 2.24 12.91 11.34
CA THR A 756 2.62 13.89 10.31
C THR A 756 4.11 14.26 10.32
N ARG A 757 4.65 14.65 9.17
CA ARG A 757 5.90 15.43 9.09
C ARG A 757 5.72 16.75 9.86
N LEU A 758 6.73 17.18 10.60
CA LEU A 758 6.69 18.39 11.42
C LEU A 758 7.21 19.60 10.63
N THR A 759 6.35 20.17 9.79
CA THR A 759 6.64 21.34 8.95
C THR A 759 5.60 22.45 9.17
N HIS A 760 5.89 23.69 8.72
CA HIS A 760 4.95 24.81 8.86
C HIS A 760 3.57 24.52 8.25
N GLN A 761 3.54 23.90 7.06
CA GLN A 761 2.32 23.41 6.39
C GLN A 761 1.42 22.62 7.34
N LYS A 762 2.00 21.75 8.17
CA LYS A 762 1.28 20.81 9.04
C LYS A 762 0.88 21.40 10.39
N GLY A 763 0.92 22.74 10.52
CA GLY A 763 0.39 23.45 11.68
C GLY A 763 1.14 23.16 12.97
N ILE A 764 2.48 23.07 12.95
CA ILE A 764 3.28 22.71 14.14
C ILE A 764 2.99 23.53 15.41
N HIS A 765 2.55 24.79 15.28
CA HIS A 765 2.12 25.61 16.43
C HIS A 765 0.75 25.17 16.97
N LEU A 766 -0.18 24.78 16.09
CA LEU A 766 -1.46 24.16 16.45
C LEU A 766 -1.27 22.77 17.06
N ILE A 767 -0.33 21.97 16.55
CA ILE A 767 0.07 20.68 17.15
C ILE A 767 0.57 20.87 18.59
N LYS A 768 1.54 21.78 18.81
CA LYS A 768 2.05 22.09 20.16
C LYS A 768 0.94 22.56 21.11
N HIS A 769 0.01 23.38 20.61
CA HIS A 769 -1.15 23.84 21.39
C HIS A 769 -2.12 22.69 21.70
N ALA A 770 -2.48 21.85 20.73
CA ALA A 770 -3.42 20.74 20.89
C ALA A 770 -2.91 19.68 21.87
N ILE A 771 -1.61 19.34 21.82
CA ILE A 771 -0.95 18.45 22.79
C ILE A 771 -1.17 18.97 24.21
N ARG A 772 -0.89 20.27 24.43
CA ARG A 772 -1.10 20.93 25.72
C ARG A 772 -2.58 20.94 26.11
N ARG A 773 -3.48 21.36 25.21
CA ARG A 773 -4.95 21.42 25.44
C ARG A 773 -5.52 20.07 25.86
N THR A 774 -5.08 18.99 25.22
CA THR A 774 -5.49 17.61 25.54
C THR A 774 -5.15 17.26 26.98
N LEU A 775 -3.99 17.69 27.48
CA LEU A 775 -3.52 17.42 28.84
C LEU A 775 -4.08 18.39 29.90
N GLU A 776 -4.40 19.63 29.49
CA GLU A 776 -4.93 20.72 30.34
C GLU A 776 -6.39 20.54 30.79
N ARG A 777 -7.24 19.76 30.10
CA ARG A 777 -8.68 19.61 30.44
C ARG A 777 -8.93 18.70 31.66
N ASN A 778 -8.16 18.90 32.74
CA ASN A 778 -8.34 18.40 34.11
C ASN A 778 -9.17 19.40 34.94
N GLY A 779 -10.43 19.62 34.54
CA GLY A 779 -11.39 20.39 35.36
C GLY A 779 -11.43 21.90 35.12
N GLN A 780 -12.01 22.33 34.00
CA GLN A 780 -12.71 23.62 33.93
C GLN A 780 -13.84 23.56 32.90
N VAL A 781 -15.08 23.64 33.38
CA VAL A 781 -16.26 23.88 32.55
C VAL A 781 -16.55 25.37 32.59
N LEU A 782 -16.15 26.10 31.55
CA LEU A 782 -16.50 27.50 31.37
C LEU A 782 -17.87 27.61 30.69
N THR A 783 -18.93 27.28 31.43
CA THR A 783 -20.27 27.79 31.10
C THR A 783 -20.24 29.31 31.22
N GLN A 784 -20.49 30.02 30.12
CA GLN A 784 -20.70 31.47 30.18
C GLN A 784 -21.90 31.77 31.09
N PRO A 785 -21.83 32.76 31.99
CA PRO A 785 -22.92 33.06 32.90
C PRO A 785 -24.08 33.72 32.13
N LEU A 786 -25.13 32.95 31.85
CA LEU A 786 -26.46 33.54 31.65
C LEU A 786 -26.80 34.36 32.90
N LYS A 787 -27.28 35.59 32.70
CA LYS A 787 -27.47 36.55 33.78
C LYS A 787 -28.62 36.14 34.70
N GLY A 788 -28.26 35.60 35.87
CA GLY A 788 -29.08 35.67 37.07
C GLY A 788 -30.05 34.51 37.31
N LEU A 789 -29.53 33.38 37.80
CA LEU A 789 -30.20 32.68 38.90
C LEU A 789 -29.19 32.04 39.87
N VAL A 790 -29.62 31.99 41.13
CA VAL A 790 -28.98 31.50 42.37
C VAL A 790 -27.79 30.53 42.21
N MET A 791 -26.68 30.86 42.90
CA MET A 791 -25.52 29.98 43.09
C MET A 791 -25.74 28.97 44.24
N ASN A 792 -24.99 27.87 44.23
CA ASN A 792 -24.88 26.81 45.25
C ASN A 792 -25.93 25.68 45.19
N PHE A 793 -25.65 24.61 44.43
CA PHE A 793 -25.62 23.22 44.96
C PHE A 793 -25.02 22.15 44.01
N PHE A 794 -24.19 22.51 43.03
CA PHE A 794 -23.69 21.56 42.00
C PHE A 794 -22.17 21.62 41.78
N THR A 795 -21.38 21.40 42.85
CA THR A 795 -19.90 21.44 42.81
C THR A 795 -19.24 20.22 43.47
N ILE A 796 -19.85 19.04 43.31
CA ILE A 796 -19.27 17.74 43.69
C ILE A 796 -19.57 16.77 42.53
N PHE A 797 -18.65 15.83 42.24
CA PHE A 797 -18.68 14.91 41.09
C PHE A 797 -18.60 15.57 39.69
N THR A 798 -17.42 16.09 39.35
CA THR A 798 -16.86 15.83 38.02
C THR A 798 -15.53 15.09 38.20
N SER A 799 -15.41 13.90 37.60
CA SER A 799 -14.21 13.08 37.76
C SER A 799 -13.01 13.68 37.03
N PHE A 800 -11.79 13.46 37.53
CA PHE A 800 -10.53 13.89 36.93
C PHE A 800 -10.32 13.20 35.57
N SER A 801 -10.95 13.76 34.54
CA SER A 801 -11.10 13.22 33.20
C SER A 801 -9.75 13.24 32.49
N SER A 802 -8.91 12.25 32.77
CA SER A 802 -7.59 12.09 32.17
C SER A 802 -7.71 11.80 30.67
N LYS A 803 -6.68 12.15 29.90
CA LYS A 803 -6.67 12.12 28.43
C LYS A 803 -5.26 11.79 27.97
N GLN A 804 -5.13 11.17 26.80
CA GLN A 804 -3.85 10.74 26.26
C GLN A 804 -3.56 11.36 24.90
N VAL A 805 -2.27 11.57 24.61
CA VAL A 805 -1.82 12.10 23.32
C VAL A 805 -0.55 11.40 22.84
N VAL A 806 -0.58 10.95 21.59
CA VAL A 806 0.55 10.30 20.91
C VAL A 806 0.86 11.05 19.63
N LEU A 807 2.14 11.38 19.42
CA LEU A 807 2.63 11.97 18.19
C LEU A 807 3.70 11.08 17.57
N LEU A 808 3.61 10.86 16.26
CA LEU A 808 4.60 10.19 15.42
C LEU A 808 4.99 11.11 14.26
N GLY A 809 6.27 11.47 14.17
CA GLY A 809 6.80 12.22 13.04
C GLY A 809 8.04 13.07 13.34
N SER A 810 8.87 13.26 12.32
CA SER A 810 10.10 14.06 12.37
C SER A 810 9.97 15.40 11.64
N ALA A 811 10.84 16.35 11.99
CA ALA A 811 11.03 17.61 11.27
C ALA A 811 12.28 17.56 10.39
N PRO A 812 12.23 18.06 9.14
CA PRO A 812 13.41 18.19 8.29
C PRO A 812 14.28 19.41 8.67
N ASP A 813 13.74 20.37 9.43
CA ASP A 813 14.51 21.47 10.02
C ASP A 813 15.02 21.06 11.41
N PRO A 814 16.35 20.97 11.65
CA PRO A 814 16.90 20.56 12.95
C PRO A 814 16.46 21.45 14.12
N ARG A 815 16.08 22.72 13.87
CA ARG A 815 15.57 23.63 14.91
C ARG A 815 14.17 23.19 15.35
N ILE A 816 13.30 22.85 14.40
CA ILE A 816 11.95 22.34 14.66
C ILE A 816 12.04 20.95 15.31
N GLN A 817 12.99 20.11 14.89
CA GLN A 817 13.24 18.80 15.53
C GLN A 817 13.63 18.99 17.00
N ASN A 818 14.61 19.85 17.29
CA ASN A 818 15.06 20.14 18.66
C ASN A 818 13.96 20.76 19.53
N ASP A 819 13.12 21.63 18.96
CA ASP A 819 11.93 22.19 19.60
C ASP A 819 10.96 21.08 20.09
N PHE A 820 10.71 20.07 19.25
CA PHE A 820 9.86 18.94 19.61
C PHE A 820 10.55 17.94 20.54
N VAL A 821 11.88 17.76 20.46
CA VAL A 821 12.66 16.97 21.44
C VAL A 821 12.57 17.62 22.83
N ASN A 822 12.73 18.94 22.92
CA ASN A 822 12.58 19.68 24.18
C ASN A 822 11.17 19.54 24.77
N LEU A 823 10.13 19.63 23.92
CA LEU A 823 8.74 19.38 24.33
C LEU A 823 8.54 17.92 24.78
N ALA A 824 9.11 16.94 24.08
CA ALA A 824 9.03 15.53 24.46
C ALA A 824 9.67 15.26 25.83
N ASN A 825 10.83 15.87 26.10
CA ASN A 825 11.49 15.78 27.40
C ASN A 825 10.68 16.44 28.53
N GLN A 826 10.10 17.62 28.27
CA GLN A 826 9.21 18.29 29.23
C GLN A 826 7.96 17.46 29.54
N LEU A 827 7.33 16.87 28.51
CA LEU A 827 6.15 16.03 28.64
C LEU A 827 6.46 14.71 29.34
N HIS A 828 7.60 14.08 29.05
CA HIS A 828 7.99 12.84 29.74
C HIS A 828 8.11 13.06 31.26
N SER A 829 8.74 14.16 31.69
CA SER A 829 8.92 14.51 33.10
C SER A 829 7.67 14.99 33.84
N THR A 830 6.58 15.33 33.14
CA THR A 830 5.36 15.93 33.76
C THR A 830 4.06 15.18 33.45
N HIS A 831 4.06 14.39 32.38
CA HIS A 831 2.91 13.76 31.75
C HIS A 831 3.31 12.40 31.11
N GLY A 832 4.39 11.76 31.58
CA GLY A 832 4.94 10.55 30.94
C GLY A 832 3.98 9.35 30.88
N ASP A 833 2.94 9.34 31.72
CA ASP A 833 1.85 8.36 31.72
C ASP A 833 0.72 8.67 30.71
N ARG A 834 0.71 9.88 30.14
CA ARG A 834 -0.35 10.44 29.28
C ARG A 834 0.13 10.99 27.93
N ALA A 835 1.41 11.27 27.75
CA ALA A 835 1.94 11.92 26.55
C ALA A 835 3.21 11.24 26.02
N ARG A 836 3.21 10.85 24.73
CA ARG A 836 4.39 10.30 24.06
C ARG A 836 4.61 10.93 22.69
N LEU A 837 5.81 11.47 22.47
CA LEU A 837 6.27 12.01 21.19
C LEU A 837 7.37 11.09 20.64
N VAL A 838 7.15 10.49 19.47
CA VAL A 838 8.10 9.64 18.74
C VAL A 838 8.54 10.40 17.49
N LEU A 839 9.77 10.93 17.53
CA LEU A 839 10.23 11.96 16.59
C LEU A 839 11.01 11.39 15.39
N THR A 840 10.63 10.19 14.98
CA THR A 840 11.17 9.39 13.87
C THR A 840 10.01 8.83 13.03
N TYR A 841 10.31 8.12 11.95
CA TYR A 841 9.34 7.28 11.25
C TYR A 841 9.39 5.85 11.81
N ASP A 842 8.23 5.26 12.07
CA ASP A 842 8.04 3.86 12.50
C ASP A 842 6.73 3.40 11.85
N GLU A 843 6.85 2.59 10.81
CA GLU A 843 5.73 2.14 9.96
C GLU A 843 4.75 1.25 10.76
N PRO A 844 5.17 0.18 11.47
CA PRO A 844 4.32 -0.57 12.39
C PRO A 844 3.63 0.27 13.47
N LEU A 845 4.31 1.28 14.03
CA LEU A 845 3.69 2.17 15.03
C LEU A 845 2.65 3.10 14.40
N SER A 846 2.81 3.51 13.14
CA SER A 846 1.81 4.35 12.47
C SER A 846 0.48 3.62 12.32
N HIS A 847 0.50 2.36 11.89
CA HIS A 847 -0.65 1.46 11.85
C HIS A 847 -1.30 1.28 13.23
N LEU A 848 -0.49 0.99 14.26
CA LEU A 848 -0.96 0.82 15.62
C LEU A 848 -1.58 2.10 16.22
N ILE A 849 -1.10 3.29 15.83
CA ILE A 849 -1.72 4.57 16.21
C ILE A 849 -3.04 4.80 15.45
N TYR A 850 -3.11 4.51 14.14
CA TYR A 850 -4.38 4.59 13.40
C TYR A 850 -5.45 3.65 13.97
N ALA A 851 -5.06 2.46 14.44
CA ALA A 851 -5.96 1.51 15.08
C ALA A 851 -6.32 1.89 16.53
N GLY A 852 -5.33 2.21 17.35
CA GLY A 852 -5.49 2.39 18.81
C GLY A 852 -5.89 3.79 19.27
N ALA A 853 -5.89 4.80 18.40
CA ALA A 853 -6.44 6.12 18.74
C ALA A 853 -7.98 6.13 18.71
N ASP A 854 -8.57 7.00 19.53
CA ASP A 854 -9.98 7.38 19.38
C ASP A 854 -10.11 8.51 18.35
N PHE A 855 -9.12 9.43 18.31
CA PHE A 855 -9.09 10.60 17.44
C PHE A 855 -7.78 10.72 16.67
N ILE A 856 -7.83 11.17 15.42
CA ILE A 856 -6.64 11.56 14.65
C ILE A 856 -6.72 13.05 14.30
N LEU A 857 -5.82 13.86 14.86
CA LEU A 857 -5.80 15.30 14.66
C LEU A 857 -4.92 15.69 13.46
N VAL A 858 -5.50 16.43 12.50
CA VAL A 858 -4.81 16.95 11.31
C VAL A 858 -5.02 18.47 11.20
N PRO A 859 -4.22 19.28 11.93
CA PRO A 859 -4.41 20.72 12.04
C PRO A 859 -3.59 21.47 10.97
N SER A 860 -3.56 20.95 9.74
CA SER A 860 -2.75 21.53 8.66
C SER A 860 -3.22 22.93 8.28
N ILE A 861 -2.28 23.84 8.03
CA ILE A 861 -2.55 25.20 7.57
C ILE A 861 -3.16 25.18 6.16
N PHE A 862 -2.62 24.33 5.29
CA PHE A 862 -3.17 23.97 3.99
C PHE A 862 -2.85 22.49 3.71
N GLU A 863 -3.75 21.78 3.05
CA GLU A 863 -3.59 20.35 2.77
C GLU A 863 -4.13 20.00 1.38
N PRO A 864 -3.25 19.79 0.38
CA PRO A 864 -3.68 19.51 -0.99
C PRO A 864 -4.66 18.34 -1.08
N CYS A 865 -4.44 17.26 -0.32
CA CYS A 865 -5.44 16.21 -0.10
C CYS A 865 -5.46 15.77 1.35
N GLY A 866 -4.30 15.30 1.83
CA GLY A 866 -4.19 14.52 3.06
C GLY A 866 -4.60 13.06 2.80
N LEU A 867 -3.78 12.13 3.28
CA LEU A 867 -4.13 10.70 3.36
C LEU A 867 -4.42 10.29 4.82
N THR A 868 -3.86 11.02 5.80
CA THR A 868 -3.95 10.73 7.24
C THR A 868 -5.39 10.60 7.73
N GLN A 869 -6.32 11.43 7.24
CA GLN A 869 -7.73 11.39 7.62
C GLN A 869 -8.49 10.23 6.95
N LEU A 870 -8.12 9.86 5.72
CA LEU A 870 -8.70 8.70 5.02
C LEU A 870 -8.30 7.40 5.70
N ILE A 871 -7.01 7.27 6.05
CA ILE A 871 -6.48 6.13 6.80
C ILE A 871 -7.10 6.08 8.21
N ALA A 872 -7.26 7.22 8.88
CA ALA A 872 -7.94 7.28 10.18
C ALA A 872 -9.36 6.72 10.11
N MET A 873 -10.17 7.16 9.13
CA MET A 873 -11.53 6.65 8.94
C MET A 873 -11.56 5.16 8.62
N ARG A 874 -10.66 4.68 7.75
CA ARG A 874 -10.51 3.26 7.43
C ARG A 874 -10.20 2.38 8.65
N TYR A 875 -9.53 2.93 9.67
CA TYR A 875 -9.22 2.27 10.95
C TYR A 875 -10.22 2.67 12.08
N GLY A 876 -11.38 3.23 11.73
CA GLY A 876 -12.43 3.63 12.68
C GLY A 876 -12.01 4.71 13.68
N SER A 877 -10.95 5.48 13.40
CA SER A 877 -10.47 6.59 14.23
C SER A 877 -11.06 7.92 13.74
N VAL A 878 -11.68 8.69 14.64
CA VAL A 878 -12.42 9.89 14.25
C VAL A 878 -11.48 11.03 13.87
N PRO A 879 -11.52 11.56 12.62
CA PRO A 879 -10.69 12.66 12.21
C PRO A 879 -11.13 13.98 12.86
N VAL A 880 -10.15 14.77 13.33
CA VAL A 880 -10.32 16.12 13.85
C VAL A 880 -9.46 17.06 13.00
N VAL A 881 -10.05 17.87 12.12
CA VAL A 881 -9.33 18.51 11.01
C VAL A 881 -9.61 20.00 10.86
N ARG A 882 -8.66 20.73 10.26
CA ARG A 882 -8.93 22.08 9.73
C ARG A 882 -9.72 21.98 8.42
N LYS A 883 -10.72 22.83 8.20
CA LYS A 883 -11.36 23.00 6.88
C LYS A 883 -10.39 23.67 5.90
N THR A 884 -9.71 22.87 5.08
CA THR A 884 -8.87 23.31 3.97
C THR A 884 -8.58 22.15 3.01
N GLY A 885 -8.51 22.43 1.72
CA GLY A 885 -8.25 21.45 0.66
C GLY A 885 -9.00 20.12 0.82
N GLY A 886 -8.29 19.00 0.66
CA GLY A 886 -8.91 17.67 0.73
C GLY A 886 -9.43 17.27 2.11
N LEU A 887 -8.97 17.92 3.20
CA LEU A 887 -9.55 17.69 4.53
C LEU A 887 -11.01 18.13 4.59
N TYR A 888 -11.36 19.22 3.89
CA TYR A 888 -12.75 19.66 3.78
C TYR A 888 -13.56 18.78 2.81
N ASP A 889 -12.97 18.35 1.69
CA ASP A 889 -13.66 17.45 0.74
C ASP A 889 -14.02 16.09 1.35
N THR A 890 -13.22 15.59 2.31
CA THR A 890 -13.29 14.21 2.82
C THR A 890 -13.86 14.10 4.25
N VAL A 891 -13.77 15.15 5.06
CA VAL A 891 -14.35 15.17 6.41
C VAL A 891 -15.59 16.06 6.45
N PHE A 892 -16.70 15.49 6.88
CA PHE A 892 -17.99 16.12 7.08
C PHE A 892 -18.24 16.25 8.59
N ASP A 893 -18.39 17.49 9.06
CA ASP A 893 -18.66 17.82 10.44
C ASP A 893 -20.01 17.26 10.95
N VAL A 894 -19.97 16.49 12.03
CA VAL A 894 -21.15 15.84 12.64
C VAL A 894 -22.29 16.80 13.03
N ASP A 895 -21.97 18.07 13.34
CA ASP A 895 -22.97 19.07 13.72
C ASP A 895 -23.45 19.91 12.53
N HIS A 896 -22.61 20.13 11.51
CA HIS A 896 -22.82 21.19 10.49
C HIS A 896 -22.93 20.71 9.03
N ASP A 897 -22.37 19.56 8.66
CA ASP A 897 -22.23 19.14 7.25
C ASP A 897 -23.23 18.06 6.80
N LYS A 898 -24.34 17.88 7.51
CA LYS A 898 -25.33 16.81 7.23
C LYS A 898 -25.83 16.80 5.79
N GLU A 899 -26.22 17.98 5.28
CA GLU A 899 -26.65 18.17 3.89
C GLU A 899 -25.51 17.90 2.90
N ARG A 900 -24.28 18.34 3.24
CA ARG A 900 -23.08 18.18 2.40
C ARG A 900 -22.61 16.72 2.30
N ALA A 901 -22.84 15.92 3.35
CA ALA A 901 -22.62 14.48 3.34
C ALA A 901 -23.74 13.76 2.56
N GLN A 902 -25.00 14.12 2.79
CA GLN A 902 -26.16 13.54 2.13
C GLN A 902 -26.13 13.73 0.60
N ALA A 903 -25.68 14.89 0.12
CA ALA A 903 -25.45 15.17 -1.31
C ALA A 903 -24.37 14.27 -1.97
N GLN A 904 -23.58 13.54 -1.17
CA GLN A 904 -22.64 12.51 -1.64
C GLN A 904 -23.08 11.08 -1.26
N VAL A 905 -24.31 10.91 -0.76
CA VAL A 905 -24.85 9.65 -0.24
C VAL A 905 -24.04 9.11 0.96
N LEU A 906 -23.48 10.02 1.77
CA LEU A 906 -22.65 9.74 2.94
C LEU A 906 -23.29 10.26 4.24
N GLU A 907 -22.83 9.73 5.37
CA GLU A 907 -23.10 10.27 6.70
C GLU A 907 -21.94 11.16 7.18
N PRO A 908 -22.18 12.11 8.11
CA PRO A 908 -21.11 12.86 8.75
C PRO A 908 -20.09 11.96 9.46
N ASN A 909 -18.81 12.30 9.37
CA ASN A 909 -17.71 11.38 9.65
C ASN A 909 -16.56 11.97 10.50
N GLY A 910 -16.68 13.20 11.00
CA GLY A 910 -15.65 13.76 11.89
C GLY A 910 -15.96 15.12 12.49
N PHE A 911 -14.93 15.75 13.06
CA PHE A 911 -14.99 17.08 13.65
C PHE A 911 -14.08 18.04 12.90
N SER A 912 -14.59 19.21 12.56
CA SER A 912 -13.88 20.22 11.79
C SER A 912 -13.75 21.56 12.54
N PHE A 913 -12.77 22.37 12.15
CA PHE A 913 -12.67 23.76 12.58
C PHE A 913 -12.25 24.72 11.46
N ASP A 914 -12.73 25.95 11.59
CA ASP A 914 -12.32 27.13 10.84
C ASP A 914 -11.20 27.89 11.56
N GLY A 915 -10.57 28.83 10.86
CA GLY A 915 -9.40 29.55 11.38
C GLY A 915 -8.11 28.71 11.33
N ALA A 916 -6.98 29.32 11.69
CA ALA A 916 -5.66 28.69 11.76
C ALA A 916 -4.99 29.04 13.10
N ASP A 917 -5.76 28.93 14.18
CA ASP A 917 -5.43 29.44 15.50
C ASP A 917 -5.82 28.46 16.62
N ALA A 918 -5.44 28.81 17.85
CA ALA A 918 -5.75 28.01 19.03
C ALA A 918 -7.27 27.87 19.31
N PRO A 919 -8.10 28.94 19.24
CA PRO A 919 -9.55 28.83 19.40
C PRO A 919 -10.24 27.85 18.45
N GLY A 920 -9.86 27.81 17.16
CA GLY A 920 -10.44 26.85 16.20
C GLY A 920 -10.15 25.40 16.58
N VAL A 921 -8.87 25.10 16.89
CA VAL A 921 -8.44 23.77 17.36
C VAL A 921 -9.17 23.38 18.65
N ASP A 922 -9.23 24.30 19.63
CA ASP A 922 -9.93 24.08 20.90
C ASP A 922 -11.41 23.77 20.66
N TYR A 923 -12.08 24.48 19.74
CA TYR A 923 -13.50 24.26 19.44
C TYR A 923 -13.78 22.82 18.97
N ALA A 924 -13.10 22.35 17.93
CA ALA A 924 -13.29 20.99 17.42
C ALA A 924 -12.86 19.92 18.43
N LEU A 925 -11.69 20.09 19.06
CA LEU A 925 -11.13 19.12 20.00
C LEU A 925 -11.97 19.02 21.29
N ASN A 926 -12.54 20.13 21.77
CA ASN A 926 -13.46 20.10 22.92
C ASN A 926 -14.77 19.37 22.58
N ARG A 927 -15.37 19.61 21.40
CA ARG A 927 -16.56 18.89 20.92
C ARG A 927 -16.30 17.39 20.81
N ALA A 928 -15.25 17.02 20.07
CA ALA A 928 -14.83 15.65 19.82
C ALA A 928 -14.67 14.86 21.13
N ILE A 929 -13.87 15.40 22.06
CA ILE A 929 -13.63 14.78 23.37
C ILE A 929 -14.89 14.73 24.24
N SER A 930 -15.78 15.73 24.16
CA SER A 930 -17.05 15.65 24.90
C SER A 930 -17.95 14.56 24.34
N ALA A 931 -18.10 14.43 23.01
CA ALA A 931 -18.92 13.37 22.43
C ALA A 931 -18.46 11.94 22.79
N TRP A 932 -17.15 11.75 23.04
CA TRP A 932 -16.60 10.49 23.57
C TRP A 932 -17.08 10.16 25.00
N TYR A 933 -17.12 11.16 25.89
CA TYR A 933 -17.55 10.99 27.28
C TYR A 933 -19.08 11.01 27.42
N ASP A 934 -19.71 11.99 26.79
CA ASP A 934 -21.11 12.38 26.95
C ASP A 934 -22.05 11.59 26.00
N GLY A 935 -21.50 10.93 24.98
CA GLY A 935 -22.24 10.23 23.91
C GLY A 935 -21.58 8.95 23.41
N ARG A 936 -20.97 8.15 24.30
CA ARG A 936 -20.11 6.99 23.98
C ARG A 936 -20.74 5.97 23.03
N GLU A 937 -22.03 5.69 23.11
CA GLU A 937 -22.72 4.78 22.17
C GLU A 937 -22.78 5.33 20.75
N TRP A 938 -23.15 6.60 20.59
CA TRP A 938 -23.11 7.30 19.31
C TRP A 938 -21.68 7.38 18.75
N PHE A 939 -20.70 7.66 19.61
CA PHE A 939 -19.28 7.68 19.21
C PHE A 939 -18.83 6.31 18.69
N ASN A 940 -19.23 5.23 19.36
CA ASN A 940 -18.94 3.87 18.94
C ASN A 940 -19.64 3.53 17.60
N SER A 941 -20.86 4.02 17.36
CA SER A 941 -21.54 3.91 16.06
C SER A 941 -20.82 4.72 14.97
N LEU A 942 -20.33 5.93 15.28
CA LEU A 942 -19.55 6.75 14.34
C LEU A 942 -18.32 5.99 13.87
N CYS A 943 -17.53 5.40 14.79
CA CYS A 943 -16.37 4.55 14.45
C CYS A 943 -16.70 3.42 13.48
N LYS A 944 -17.91 2.84 13.55
CA LYS A 944 -18.42 1.86 12.58
C LYS A 944 -18.71 2.52 11.23
N THR A 945 -19.48 3.61 11.21
CA THR A 945 -19.78 4.39 9.99
C THR A 945 -18.51 4.75 9.22
N LEU A 946 -17.42 5.15 9.90
CA LEU A 946 -16.15 5.51 9.24
C LEU A 946 -15.56 4.39 8.39
N MET A 947 -15.66 3.14 8.86
CA MET A 947 -15.11 1.97 8.17
C MET A 947 -15.99 1.49 7.00
N GLU A 948 -17.27 1.91 6.97
CA GLU A 948 -18.24 1.56 5.92
C GLU A 948 -18.31 2.60 4.80
N GLN A 949 -17.58 3.72 4.92
CA GLN A 949 -17.39 4.70 3.86
C GLN A 949 -16.20 4.30 2.97
N ASP A 950 -16.44 4.16 1.67
CA ASP A 950 -15.38 3.82 0.72
C ASP A 950 -14.53 5.05 0.37
N TRP A 951 -13.33 5.09 0.96
CA TRP A 951 -12.28 6.08 0.67
C TRP A 951 -11.17 5.51 -0.22
N SER A 952 -11.40 4.39 -0.89
CA SER A 952 -10.45 3.77 -1.83
C SER A 952 -10.41 4.49 -3.19
N TRP A 953 -9.58 3.97 -4.10
CA TRP A 953 -9.50 4.47 -5.47
C TRP A 953 -10.68 4.09 -6.38
N ASN A 954 -11.66 3.31 -5.91
CA ASN A 954 -12.84 2.90 -6.69
C ASN A 954 -13.55 4.08 -7.40
N ARG A 955 -13.81 5.18 -6.68
CA ARG A 955 -14.42 6.41 -7.25
C ARG A 955 -13.40 7.32 -7.94
N PRO A 956 -12.25 7.69 -7.32
CA PRO A 956 -11.26 8.54 -7.96
C PRO A 956 -10.71 8.02 -9.29
N ALA A 957 -10.53 6.70 -9.45
CA ALA A 957 -10.04 6.12 -10.70
C ALA A 957 -11.01 6.35 -11.87
N LEU A 958 -12.32 6.25 -11.64
CA LEU A 958 -13.34 6.60 -12.63
C LEU A 958 -13.21 8.07 -13.05
N GLU A 959 -13.06 9.00 -12.09
CA GLU A 959 -12.87 10.42 -12.39
C GLU A 959 -11.57 10.70 -13.17
N TYR A 960 -10.52 9.89 -12.98
CA TYR A 960 -9.31 9.91 -13.80
C TYR A 960 -9.50 9.32 -15.21
N ILE A 961 -10.25 8.22 -15.39
CA ILE A 961 -10.61 7.70 -16.72
C ILE A 961 -11.38 8.76 -17.52
N GLU A 962 -12.38 9.41 -16.91
CA GLU A 962 -13.13 10.48 -17.57
C GLU A 962 -12.23 11.67 -17.97
N LEU A 963 -11.25 12.03 -17.12
CA LEU A 963 -10.24 13.03 -17.46
C LEU A 963 -9.33 12.60 -18.64
N TYR A 964 -8.96 11.31 -18.72
CA TYR A 964 -8.16 10.74 -19.81
C TYR A 964 -8.92 10.72 -21.14
N HIS A 965 -10.19 10.29 -21.13
CA HIS A 965 -11.04 10.35 -22.33
C HIS A 965 -11.29 11.81 -22.75
N SER A 966 -11.57 12.70 -21.79
CA SER A 966 -11.71 14.14 -22.03
C SER A 966 -10.42 14.81 -22.57
N ALA A 967 -9.24 14.27 -22.28
CA ALA A 967 -7.98 14.75 -22.88
C ALA A 967 -7.77 14.28 -24.34
N ARG A 968 -8.44 13.21 -24.77
CA ARG A 968 -8.35 12.62 -26.13
C ARG A 968 -9.38 13.18 -27.12
N LYS A 969 -10.36 13.96 -26.64
CA LYS A 969 -11.29 14.77 -27.43
C LYS A 969 -10.54 15.91 -28.14
#